data_AF-A0A397TRU0-F1
#
_entry.id   AF-A0A397TRU0-F1
#
_cell.length_a   1.000
_cell.length_b   1.000
_cell.length_c   1.000
_cell.angle_alpha   90.00
_cell.angle_beta   90.00
_cell.angle_gamma   90.00
#
_symmetry.space_group_name_H-M   'P 1'
#
loop_
_entity.id
_entity.type
_entity.pdbx_description
1 polymer ?
#
loop_
_entity_poly.entity_id
_entity_poly.type
_entity_poly.pdbx_seq_one_letter_code
_entity_poly.pdbx_strand_id
1 'polypeptide(L)'
;MLGCLILGGGFFYLDIDIRKVSNISFLKDEIKKKKENDFRDIDSDKLDLWKVNIPAGDERLKTLMSNAKFDVANSDAVFLDPMLKITKYFPENCNLSPEHVHIIVQSPPPTTTEPPMKKRRLWKENPKEASVIQGSSNKDQKVPVSESEFKRVREYHKLYVDKTEWLTRLELNSGQYFVSWPRKFGKSMFLSMVESFFLVQYNLFENLYIRDHPPDISVNGKVEKWGKDLPSIPVIRLDFSLLTSDEGPEVLKKDLIRVLQSIGAKYDTNFMNDDNVKSAIFKLIMSLANDDDNIYKQVVILIDEYDSPLLNVFGIEKENPNIAQDNHEVLKSFFEVIKALQNKVKFLFVTGVTMFAHLGLFSELNNLKDVTLSNELSGAYGFTNDEIIKVFGDKLSNLCQSDHCSEQDIMNKLQKKYNGYSWDGKIKVYNPYSICSFFDNFEYENFWIQKGKTKFLARLIDMKHVKNVVNEIMIKKRLVVPVDVGDVQKPSELLVSLLFQTGYLTIKQQKTDDDDEQCLILEIPNAEVKESLICELWANLDNTSVETAWKRIHILAKLLKEDKFIEFMLKFNNDLASIPYNESQHAGNYEGYYHSHVHMLVCYIGQQFRSEDATSQGQTDMWIMTENAIYYIEFKRYDPPKTTSNQAIMTLIREAINQVFNNEHYANHTEFNAKTRYAIGCVCSTGTRKICGVGIQEFTFESGMVNKKGLNNFLNEFSSHQQ
;
A
#
# COMPACT_ATOMS: atom_id res chain seq x y z
N MET A 1 8.11 53.63 45.16
CA MET A 1 8.08 52.15 45.23
C MET A 1 6.65 51.69 45.25
N LEU A 2 6.27 50.78 44.36
CA LEU A 2 4.97 50.12 44.41
C LEU A 2 5.10 48.85 45.25
N GLY A 3 4.33 48.74 46.32
CA GLY A 3 4.19 47.51 47.10
C GLY A 3 3.24 46.55 46.38
N CYS A 4 3.74 45.38 45.98
CA CYS A 4 3.01 44.39 45.22
C CYS A 4 2.87 43.10 46.02
N LEU A 5 1.68 42.50 46.00
CA LEU A 5 1.40 41.20 46.60
C LEU A 5 0.97 40.20 45.53
N ILE A 6 1.62 39.05 45.47
CA ILE A 6 1.14 37.93 44.64
C ILE A 6 0.02 37.23 45.41
N LEU A 7 -1.16 37.09 44.80
CA LEU A 7 -2.29 36.42 45.43
C LEU A 7 -1.96 34.94 45.70
N GLY A 8 -2.11 34.50 46.95
CA GLY A 8 -1.67 33.17 47.38
C GLY A 8 -0.14 33.00 47.45
N GLY A 9 0.61 34.09 47.40
CA GLY A 9 2.07 34.10 47.34
C GLY A 9 2.72 35.19 48.22
N GLY A 10 3.93 35.57 47.83
CA GLY A 10 4.77 36.51 48.59
C GLY A 10 4.60 37.98 48.21
N PHE A 11 5.09 38.85 49.10
CA PHE A 11 5.16 40.29 48.89
C PHE A 11 6.49 40.72 48.25
N PHE A 12 6.47 41.77 47.44
CA PHE A 12 7.67 42.38 46.87
C PHE A 12 7.46 43.85 46.53
N TYR A 13 8.56 44.59 46.41
CA TYR A 13 8.52 45.97 45.92
C TYR A 13 8.98 46.07 44.48
N LEU A 14 8.29 46.91 43.71
CA LEU A 14 8.68 47.27 42.36
C LEU A 14 9.17 48.73 42.34
N ASP A 15 10.45 48.88 41.98
CA ASP A 15 11.10 50.17 41.76
C ASP A 15 10.84 50.63 40.32
N ILE A 16 9.74 51.34 40.14
CA ILE A 16 9.34 51.86 38.83
C ILE A 16 9.03 53.36 38.93
N ASP A 17 9.57 54.13 37.98
CA ASP A 17 9.20 55.53 37.81
C ASP A 17 7.91 55.58 37.00
N ILE A 18 6.77 55.79 37.68
CA ILE A 18 5.43 55.80 37.08
C ILE A 18 5.34 56.85 35.94
N ARG A 19 6.21 57.87 35.93
CA ARG A 19 6.30 58.89 34.85
C ARG A 19 6.90 58.35 33.54
N LYS A 20 7.68 57.29 33.61
CA LYS A 20 8.38 56.68 32.45
C LYS A 20 7.64 55.48 31.87
N VAL A 21 6.55 55.06 32.50
CA VAL A 21 5.76 53.90 32.05
C VAL A 21 4.55 54.35 31.24
N SER A 22 4.38 53.76 30.07
CA SER A 22 3.32 54.14 29.12
C SER A 22 1.93 53.68 29.57
N ASN A 23 1.76 52.39 29.89
CA ASN A 23 0.47 51.78 30.21
C ASN A 23 0.60 50.61 31.21
N ILE A 24 -0.53 50.08 31.66
CA ILE A 24 -0.57 48.95 32.59
C ILE A 24 0.00 47.66 31.97
N SER A 25 -0.06 47.47 30.65
CA SER A 25 0.60 46.34 29.97
C SER A 25 2.10 46.30 30.26
N PHE A 26 2.78 47.45 30.17
CA PHE A 26 4.21 47.54 30.51
C PHE A 26 4.49 47.23 31.99
N LEU A 27 3.56 47.60 32.88
CA LEU A 27 3.67 47.23 34.30
C LEU A 27 3.59 45.72 34.51
N LYS A 28 2.75 45.01 33.74
CA LYS A 28 2.68 43.54 33.77
C LYS A 28 4.01 42.90 33.34
N ASP A 29 4.65 43.43 32.30
CA ASP A 29 5.95 42.96 31.81
C ASP A 29 7.06 43.14 32.86
N GLU A 30 7.12 44.30 33.51
CA GLU A 30 8.10 44.59 34.57
C GLU A 30 7.87 43.73 35.82
N ILE A 31 6.61 43.45 36.18
CA ILE A 31 6.27 42.52 37.26
C ILE A 31 6.74 41.10 36.93
N LYS A 32 6.44 40.60 35.73
CA LYS A 32 6.88 39.27 35.28
C LYS A 32 8.41 39.17 35.29
N LYS A 33 9.10 40.19 34.79
CA LYS A 33 10.57 40.26 34.78
C LYS A 33 11.17 40.26 36.19
N LYS A 34 10.56 40.97 37.14
CA LYS A 34 11.01 41.00 38.54
C LYS A 34 10.77 39.67 39.27
N LYS A 35 9.72 38.94 38.87
CA LYS A 35 9.25 37.70 39.48
C LYS A 35 9.22 36.54 38.48
N GLU A 36 10.29 36.40 37.72
CA GLU A 36 10.38 35.45 36.59
C GLU A 36 10.16 33.99 37.01
N ASN A 37 10.63 33.61 38.20
CA ASN A 37 10.40 32.27 38.73
C ASN A 37 8.95 32.03 39.16
N ASP A 38 8.28 33.04 39.74
CA ASP A 38 6.90 32.94 40.19
C ASP A 38 5.92 32.92 38.98
N PHE A 39 6.31 33.49 37.83
CA PHE A 39 5.49 33.62 36.63
C PHE A 39 6.10 32.98 35.37
N ARG A 40 6.97 31.97 35.53
CA ARG A 40 7.75 31.37 34.42
C ARG A 40 6.87 30.89 33.26
N ASP A 41 5.75 30.25 33.58
CA ASP A 41 4.83 29.63 32.61
C ASP A 41 3.59 30.50 32.32
N ILE A 42 3.57 31.75 32.78
CA ILE A 42 2.44 32.67 32.63
C ILE A 42 2.89 33.86 31.78
N ASP A 43 2.27 34.06 30.62
CA ASP A 43 2.48 35.25 29.80
C ASP A 43 2.06 36.51 30.58
N SER A 44 2.81 37.61 30.45
CA SER A 44 2.59 38.81 31.25
C SER A 44 1.22 39.42 30.98
N ASP A 45 0.70 39.33 29.77
CA ASP A 45 -0.63 39.80 29.37
C ASP A 45 -1.78 39.08 30.13
N LYS A 46 -1.55 37.83 30.54
CA LYS A 46 -2.50 37.01 31.31
C LYS A 46 -2.57 37.33 32.81
N LEU A 47 -1.69 38.17 33.34
CA LEU A 47 -1.74 38.57 34.75
C LEU A 47 -2.81 39.63 35.00
N ASP A 48 -3.72 39.42 35.93
CA ASP A 48 -4.67 40.44 36.35
C ASP A 48 -4.08 41.28 37.47
N LEU A 49 -4.12 42.60 37.32
CA LEU A 49 -3.58 43.54 38.29
C LEU A 49 -4.73 44.31 38.94
N TRP A 50 -4.73 44.39 40.26
CA TRP A 50 -5.76 45.07 41.03
C TRP A 50 -5.13 46.14 41.91
N LYS A 51 -5.57 47.39 41.77
CA LYS A 51 -5.16 48.46 42.67
C LYS A 51 -5.88 48.31 44.01
N VAL A 52 -5.09 48.34 45.07
CA VAL A 52 -5.57 48.30 46.46
C VAL A 52 -4.84 49.34 47.29
N ASN A 53 -5.27 49.53 48.54
CA ASN A 53 -4.55 50.33 49.51
C ASN A 53 -4.66 49.64 50.89
N ILE A 54 -3.78 48.67 51.14
CA ILE A 54 -3.85 47.82 52.35
C ILE A 54 -2.62 48.09 53.22
N PRO A 55 -2.78 48.56 54.47
CA PRO A 55 -1.65 48.80 55.38
C PRO A 55 -0.89 47.53 55.75
N ALA A 56 0.43 47.66 55.94
CA ALA A 56 1.28 46.60 56.46
C ALA A 56 0.85 46.27 57.91
N GLY A 57 0.28 45.08 58.10
CA GLY A 57 -0.28 44.63 59.38
C GLY A 57 -1.80 44.37 59.36
N ASP A 58 -2.48 44.71 58.27
CA ASP A 58 -3.89 44.36 58.09
C ASP A 58 -4.09 42.83 58.07
N GLU A 59 -5.02 42.31 58.87
CA GLU A 59 -5.28 40.86 58.99
C GLU A 59 -5.67 40.22 57.65
N ARG A 60 -6.26 41.01 56.74
CA ARG A 60 -6.64 40.56 55.38
C ARG A 60 -5.44 40.10 54.57
N LEU A 61 -4.24 40.60 54.85
CA LEU A 61 -3.02 40.17 54.16
C LEU A 61 -2.71 38.69 54.39
N LYS A 62 -2.96 38.16 55.60
CA LYS A 62 -2.76 36.73 55.88
C LYS A 62 -3.67 35.87 55.01
N THR A 63 -4.91 36.29 54.81
CA THR A 63 -5.89 35.62 53.96
C THR A 63 -5.50 35.71 52.48
N LEU A 64 -5.09 36.89 52.01
CA LEU A 64 -4.66 37.09 50.62
C LEU A 64 -3.38 36.32 50.27
N MET A 65 -2.47 36.14 51.23
CA MET A 65 -1.23 35.38 51.04
C MET A 65 -1.44 33.85 51.12
N SER A 66 -2.49 33.37 51.80
CA SER A 66 -2.76 31.94 51.98
C SER A 66 -3.84 31.39 51.05
N ASN A 67 -4.61 32.25 50.36
CA ASN A 67 -5.71 31.85 49.49
C ASN A 67 -5.57 32.38 48.07
N ALA A 68 -5.02 31.56 47.17
CA ALA A 68 -4.85 31.87 45.74
C ALA A 68 -6.18 31.97 44.96
N LYS A 69 -7.30 31.52 45.54
CA LYS A 69 -8.64 31.57 44.93
C LYS A 69 -9.53 32.67 45.53
N PHE A 70 -8.95 33.61 46.27
CA PHE A 70 -9.69 34.73 46.84
C PHE A 70 -10.24 35.60 45.69
N ASP A 71 -11.53 35.91 45.76
CA ASP A 71 -12.17 36.76 44.76
C ASP A 71 -11.86 38.23 45.05
N VAL A 72 -10.80 38.73 44.41
CA VAL A 72 -10.30 40.10 44.59
C VAL A 72 -11.32 41.13 44.09
N ALA A 73 -12.15 40.78 43.10
CA ALA A 73 -13.15 41.69 42.51
C ALA A 73 -14.26 42.09 43.50
N ASN A 74 -14.47 41.28 44.54
CA ASN A 74 -15.44 41.52 45.62
C ASN A 74 -14.83 42.20 46.87
N SER A 75 -13.54 42.54 46.83
CA SER A 75 -12.90 43.44 47.79
C SER A 75 -12.82 44.85 47.19
N ASP A 76 -12.59 45.92 47.96
CA ASP A 76 -12.51 47.32 47.49
C ASP A 76 -11.34 47.63 46.51
N ALA A 77 -10.95 46.64 45.70
CA ALA A 77 -9.90 46.64 44.72
C ALA A 77 -10.41 47.10 43.35
N VAL A 78 -9.61 47.90 42.66
CA VAL A 78 -9.94 48.40 41.31
C VAL A 78 -9.12 47.66 40.27
N PHE A 79 -9.79 47.01 39.31
CA PHE A 79 -9.10 46.35 38.20
C PHE A 79 -8.29 47.36 37.36
N LEU A 80 -7.03 47.01 37.08
CA LEU A 80 -6.12 47.82 36.27
C LEU A 80 -6.19 47.37 34.81
N ASP A 81 -6.98 48.07 34.02
CA ASP A 81 -7.11 47.82 32.57
C ASP A 81 -5.76 47.98 31.83
N PRO A 82 -5.29 46.96 31.09
CA PRO A 82 -4.03 46.98 30.34
C PRO A 82 -3.89 48.12 29.32
N MET A 83 -5.01 48.57 28.75
CA MET A 83 -5.05 49.62 27.71
C MET A 83 -4.89 51.03 28.28
N LEU A 84 -5.06 51.20 29.59
CA LEU A 84 -5.08 52.51 30.23
C LEU A 84 -3.69 52.90 30.79
N LYS A 85 -3.42 54.21 30.81
CA LYS A 85 -2.19 54.76 31.39
C LYS A 85 -2.16 54.51 32.90
N ILE A 86 -0.98 54.24 33.45
CA ILE A 86 -0.80 54.02 34.89
C ILE A 86 -1.25 55.23 35.70
N THR A 87 -1.03 56.44 35.18
CA THR A 87 -1.41 57.71 35.81
C THR A 87 -2.92 57.87 36.03
N LYS A 88 -3.77 57.11 35.32
CA LYS A 88 -5.21 57.06 35.58
C LYS A 88 -5.51 56.44 36.95
N TYR A 89 -4.71 55.47 37.37
CA TYR A 89 -4.90 54.75 38.62
C TYR A 89 -3.99 55.25 39.73
N PHE A 90 -2.80 55.74 39.39
CA PHE A 90 -1.84 56.34 40.31
C PHE A 90 -1.49 57.76 39.83
N PRO A 91 -2.32 58.77 40.16
CA PRO A 91 -2.09 60.16 39.76
C PRO A 91 -0.74 60.69 40.26
N GLU A 92 -0.17 61.68 39.58
CA GLU A 92 1.20 62.19 39.85
C GLU A 92 1.38 62.78 41.27
N ASN A 93 0.29 63.18 41.91
CA ASN A 93 0.24 63.69 43.28
C ASN A 93 -0.15 62.62 44.32
N CYS A 94 -0.22 61.34 43.92
CA CYS A 94 -0.60 60.25 44.81
C CYS A 94 0.56 59.90 45.75
N ASN A 95 0.40 60.20 47.04
CA ASN A 95 1.38 59.87 48.07
C ASN A 95 1.21 58.40 48.47
N LEU A 96 2.00 57.51 47.85
CA LEU A 96 1.99 56.08 48.10
C LEU A 96 2.81 55.77 49.35
N SER A 97 2.15 55.33 50.42
CA SER A 97 2.83 54.99 51.67
C SER A 97 3.68 53.73 51.49
N PRO A 98 4.98 53.74 51.84
CA PRO A 98 5.86 52.59 51.63
C PRO A 98 5.44 51.34 52.44
N GLU A 99 4.63 51.54 53.48
CA GLU A 99 4.08 50.49 54.34
C GLU A 99 2.70 50.01 53.88
N HIS A 100 2.37 50.12 52.59
CA HIS A 100 1.10 49.63 52.04
C HIS A 100 1.31 48.70 50.84
N VAL A 101 0.40 47.75 50.68
CA VAL A 101 0.20 47.02 49.42
C VAL A 101 -0.67 47.89 48.53
N HIS A 102 -0.16 48.15 47.32
CA HIS A 102 -0.77 49.01 46.31
C HIS A 102 -1.34 48.22 45.13
N ILE A 103 -0.75 47.06 44.85
CA ILE A 103 -1.16 46.20 43.74
C ILE A 103 -1.22 44.75 44.21
N ILE A 104 -2.35 44.10 43.95
CA ILE A 104 -2.45 42.64 44.00
C ILE A 104 -2.25 42.11 42.58
N VAL A 105 -1.31 41.18 42.44
CA VAL A 105 -1.02 40.46 41.20
C VAL A 105 -1.74 39.13 41.29
N GLN A 106 -2.77 38.96 40.47
CA GLN A 106 -3.55 37.75 40.38
C GLN A 106 -3.17 37.01 39.09
N SER A 107 -2.65 35.80 39.25
CA SER A 107 -2.55 34.88 38.12
C SER A 107 -3.96 34.45 37.70
N PRO A 108 -4.19 34.15 36.41
CA PRO A 108 -5.48 33.63 35.97
C PRO A 108 -5.80 32.39 36.81
N PRO A 109 -7.08 32.18 37.19
CA PRO A 109 -7.46 31.02 37.98
C PRO A 109 -6.88 29.78 37.33
N PRO A 110 -6.31 28.83 38.10
CA PRO A 110 -5.93 27.55 37.53
C PRO A 110 -7.19 27.07 36.82
N THR A 111 -7.11 26.93 35.50
CA THR A 111 -8.15 26.26 34.74
C THR A 111 -8.48 25.04 35.59
N THR A 112 -9.77 24.79 35.88
CA THR A 112 -10.24 23.50 36.38
C THR A 112 -10.00 22.47 35.28
N THR A 113 -8.73 22.31 34.95
CA THR A 113 -8.13 21.06 34.63
C THR A 113 -8.23 20.32 35.95
N GLU A 114 -9.06 19.29 35.93
CA GLU A 114 -8.58 17.97 36.32
C GLU A 114 -7.04 17.95 36.28
N PRO A 115 -6.37 17.47 37.36
CA PRO A 115 -4.92 17.64 37.59
C PRO A 115 -4.18 17.60 36.27
N PRO A 116 -3.42 18.66 35.88
CA PRO A 116 -3.31 19.11 34.49
C PRO A 116 -3.45 17.90 33.62
N MET A 117 -4.62 17.65 33.03
CA MET A 117 -4.90 16.40 32.31
C MET A 117 -3.61 16.08 31.58
N LYS A 118 -2.82 15.10 32.05
CA LYS A 118 -1.62 14.63 31.33
C LYS A 118 -2.17 14.53 29.93
N LYS A 119 -1.73 15.37 28.98
CA LYS A 119 -2.36 15.50 27.65
C LYS A 119 -2.80 14.10 27.27
N ARG A 120 -4.12 13.85 27.30
CA ARG A 120 -4.67 12.49 27.53
C ARG A 120 -3.99 11.57 26.52
N ARG A 121 -3.03 10.77 27.01
CA ARG A 121 -2.08 10.07 26.15
C ARG A 121 -2.89 9.15 25.25
N LEU A 122 -2.52 8.97 23.98
CA LEU A 122 -3.30 8.15 23.03
C LEU A 122 -3.59 6.71 23.49
N TRP A 123 -2.83 6.20 24.46
CA TRP A 123 -3.03 4.89 25.10
C TRP A 123 -3.78 4.95 26.44
N LYS A 124 -4.09 6.16 26.94
CA LYS A 124 -4.88 6.43 28.16
C LYS A 124 -6.32 6.87 27.89
N GLU A 125 -6.72 6.99 26.63
CA GLU A 125 -8.14 6.91 26.33
C GLU A 125 -8.59 5.52 26.76
N ASN A 126 -9.41 5.41 27.82
CA ASN A 126 -10.59 4.58 27.67
C ASN A 126 -11.25 5.20 26.44
N PRO A 127 -11.22 4.58 25.25
CA PRO A 127 -11.91 5.14 24.10
C PRO A 127 -13.31 5.40 24.62
N LYS A 128 -13.74 6.69 24.64
CA LYS A 128 -15.09 7.10 25.06
C LYS A 128 -16.01 5.99 24.61
N GLU A 129 -16.68 5.30 25.55
CA GLU A 129 -17.45 4.07 25.30
C GLU A 129 -17.92 4.12 23.86
N ALA A 130 -17.16 3.46 22.97
CA ALA A 130 -17.49 3.55 21.56
C ALA A 130 -18.82 2.82 21.53
N SER A 131 -19.91 3.57 21.46
CA SER A 131 -21.23 2.99 21.44
C SER A 131 -21.30 2.29 20.10
N VAL A 132 -20.90 1.03 20.09
CA VAL A 132 -21.34 0.07 19.11
C VAL A 132 -22.84 -0.04 19.38
N ILE A 133 -23.60 0.92 18.86
CA ILE A 133 -25.04 0.90 18.91
C ILE A 133 -25.39 -0.35 18.11
N GLN A 134 -25.85 -1.40 18.79
CA GLN A 134 -26.35 -2.60 18.15
C GLN A 134 -27.54 -2.16 17.26
N GLY A 135 -27.32 -2.15 15.95
CA GLY A 135 -28.29 -1.61 15.00
C GLY A 135 -28.18 -2.24 13.61
N SER A 136 -29.22 -3.03 13.30
CA SER A 136 -29.74 -3.42 11.97
C SER A 136 -28.87 -4.27 11.03
N SER A 137 -29.55 -5.06 10.19
CA SER A 137 -29.00 -5.97 9.18
C SER A 137 -27.85 -5.38 8.36
N ASN A 138 -26.91 -6.22 7.89
CA ASN A 138 -25.78 -5.84 7.03
C ASN A 138 -26.22 -5.08 5.75
N LYS A 139 -27.50 -5.15 5.39
CA LYS A 139 -28.14 -4.49 4.26
C LYS A 139 -27.77 -3.01 4.06
N ASP A 140 -27.72 -2.19 5.11
CA ASP A 140 -27.49 -0.73 5.02
C ASP A 140 -26.06 -0.29 5.37
N GLN A 141 -25.18 -1.24 5.70
CA GLN A 141 -23.81 -0.92 6.06
C GLN A 141 -22.98 -0.49 4.84
N LYS A 142 -22.14 0.53 5.04
CA LYS A 142 -21.22 1.02 4.02
C LYS A 142 -20.05 0.07 3.84
N VAL A 143 -19.58 -0.06 2.60
CA VAL A 143 -18.38 -0.82 2.27
C VAL A 143 -17.14 0.05 2.54
N PRO A 144 -16.11 -0.44 3.25
CA PRO A 144 -14.92 0.35 3.58
C PRO A 144 -13.92 0.43 2.41
N VAL A 145 -14.33 0.96 1.26
CA VAL A 145 -13.41 1.10 0.10
C VAL A 145 -12.30 2.09 0.44
N SER A 146 -11.04 1.67 0.28
CA SER A 146 -9.83 2.45 0.59
C SER A 146 -9.70 2.91 2.06
N GLU A 147 -10.53 2.43 2.98
CA GLU A 147 -10.37 2.71 4.41
C GLU A 147 -9.36 1.74 4.99
N SER A 148 -8.31 2.28 5.60
CA SER A 148 -7.22 1.53 6.23
C SER A 148 -7.24 1.58 7.75
N GLU A 149 -8.13 2.38 8.35
CA GLU A 149 -8.20 2.49 9.81
C GLU A 149 -9.29 1.59 10.38
N PHE A 150 -8.87 0.54 11.08
CA PHE A 150 -9.74 -0.42 11.75
C PHE A 150 -10.70 0.28 12.70
N LYS A 151 -10.19 1.20 13.54
CA LYS A 151 -11.01 2.01 14.45
C LYS A 151 -12.15 2.71 13.72
N ARG A 152 -11.90 3.33 12.57
CA ARG A 152 -12.95 4.00 11.77
C ARG A 152 -13.96 3.01 11.21
N VAL A 153 -13.52 1.87 10.68
CA VAL A 153 -14.43 0.84 10.16
C VAL A 153 -15.41 0.39 11.25
N ARG A 154 -14.91 0.16 12.46
CA ARG A 154 -15.73 -0.31 13.60
C ARG A 154 -16.63 0.79 14.16
N GLU A 155 -16.10 2.01 14.37
CA GLU A 155 -16.86 3.16 14.91
C GLU A 155 -17.97 3.64 13.97
N TYR A 156 -17.72 3.61 12.65
CA TYR A 156 -18.72 4.01 11.64
C TYR A 156 -19.58 2.84 11.14
N HIS A 157 -19.52 1.68 11.80
CA HIS A 157 -20.33 0.48 11.47
C HIS A 157 -20.28 0.11 9.98
N LYS A 158 -19.08 0.17 9.40
CA LYS A 158 -18.84 -0.31 8.04
C LYS A 158 -18.70 -1.83 8.06
N LEU A 159 -18.97 -2.47 6.92
CA LEU A 159 -18.75 -3.91 6.76
C LEU A 159 -17.29 -4.26 7.05
N TYR A 160 -17.06 -5.35 7.78
CA TYR A 160 -15.72 -5.80 8.15
C TYR A 160 -15.64 -7.32 8.08
N VAL A 161 -14.65 -7.81 7.33
CA VAL A 161 -14.29 -9.23 7.34
C VAL A 161 -13.32 -9.46 8.48
N ASP A 162 -13.71 -10.31 9.42
CA ASP A 162 -12.98 -10.57 10.64
C ASP A 162 -11.66 -11.31 10.39
N LYS A 163 -10.54 -10.61 10.62
CA LYS A 163 -9.18 -11.17 10.55
C LYS A 163 -8.49 -11.28 11.90
N THR A 164 -9.25 -11.23 13.00
CA THR A 164 -8.70 -11.23 14.35
C THR A 164 -8.19 -12.61 14.80
N GLU A 165 -8.64 -13.71 14.18
CA GLU A 165 -8.12 -15.05 14.43
C GLU A 165 -6.60 -15.13 14.27
N TRP A 166 -6.04 -14.46 13.25
CA TRP A 166 -4.62 -14.54 12.95
C TRP A 166 -3.74 -13.92 14.04
N LEU A 167 -4.27 -13.01 14.88
CA LEU A 167 -3.55 -12.52 16.06
C LEU A 167 -3.25 -13.66 17.05
N THR A 168 -4.15 -14.65 17.16
CA THR A 168 -3.99 -15.80 18.07
C THR A 168 -2.92 -16.79 17.58
N ARG A 169 -2.49 -16.68 16.32
CA ARG A 169 -1.45 -17.51 15.70
C ARG A 169 -0.06 -16.87 15.76
N LEU A 170 0.03 -15.61 16.20
CA LEU A 170 1.28 -14.87 16.35
C LEU A 170 1.76 -14.91 17.80
N GLU A 171 3.07 -14.85 18.00
CA GLU A 171 3.69 -14.70 19.32
C GLU A 171 3.61 -13.24 19.75
N LEU A 172 2.52 -12.88 20.45
CA LEU A 172 2.21 -11.49 20.80
C LEU A 172 3.09 -10.90 21.92
N ASN A 173 3.91 -11.72 22.59
CA ASN A 173 4.73 -11.27 23.72
C ASN A 173 6.18 -10.95 23.38
N SER A 174 6.70 -11.51 22.29
CA SER A 174 8.08 -11.29 21.84
C SER A 174 8.28 -11.42 20.34
N GLY A 175 7.22 -11.66 19.57
CA GLY A 175 7.32 -11.94 18.14
C GLY A 175 7.85 -10.77 17.34
N GLN A 176 8.75 -11.07 16.40
CA GLN A 176 9.27 -10.13 15.42
C GLN A 176 9.02 -10.72 14.05
N TYR A 177 8.15 -10.08 13.28
CA TYR A 177 7.64 -10.63 12.03
C TYR A 177 7.91 -9.69 10.87
N PHE A 178 8.28 -10.30 9.75
CA PHE A 178 8.29 -9.66 8.44
C PHE A 178 7.27 -10.35 7.53
N VAL A 179 6.50 -9.54 6.80
CA VAL A 179 5.58 -10.02 5.76
C VAL A 179 5.70 -9.18 4.51
N SER A 180 6.04 -9.82 3.40
CA SER A 180 5.85 -9.28 2.06
C SER A 180 4.49 -9.73 1.53
N TRP A 181 3.65 -8.78 1.16
CA TRP A 181 2.40 -9.08 0.46
C TRP A 181 2.10 -8.00 -0.58
N PRO A 182 1.33 -8.30 -1.64
CA PRO A 182 1.07 -7.34 -2.69
C PRO A 182 0.24 -6.14 -2.23
N ARG A 183 0.26 -5.06 -3.02
CA ARG A 183 -0.57 -3.88 -2.77
C ARG A 183 -2.05 -4.24 -2.73
N LYS A 184 -2.82 -3.48 -1.95
CA LYS A 184 -4.28 -3.61 -1.81
C LYS A 184 -4.78 -4.93 -1.18
N PHE A 185 -3.93 -5.59 -0.40
CA PHE A 185 -4.30 -6.73 0.46
C PHE A 185 -4.55 -6.35 1.93
N GLY A 186 -4.89 -5.09 2.19
CA GLY A 186 -5.30 -4.67 3.54
C GLY A 186 -4.19 -4.60 4.59
N LYS A 187 -2.91 -4.44 4.19
CA LYS A 187 -1.77 -4.33 5.13
C LYS A 187 -2.03 -3.32 6.25
N SER A 188 -2.35 -2.10 5.85
CA SER A 188 -2.56 -0.99 6.79
C SER A 188 -3.76 -1.22 7.68
N MET A 189 -4.82 -1.88 7.17
CA MET A 189 -5.99 -2.31 7.95
C MET A 189 -5.58 -3.35 9.01
N PHE A 190 -4.76 -4.33 8.64
CA PHE A 190 -4.23 -5.32 9.57
C PHE A 190 -3.36 -4.67 10.66
N LEU A 191 -2.45 -3.76 10.29
CA LEU A 191 -1.64 -3.01 11.27
C LEU A 191 -2.49 -2.13 12.19
N SER A 192 -3.52 -1.45 11.67
CA SER A 192 -4.45 -0.65 12.47
C SER A 192 -5.25 -1.52 13.46
N MET A 193 -5.61 -2.75 13.06
CA MET A 193 -6.22 -3.75 13.94
C MET A 193 -5.24 -4.20 15.05
N VAL A 194 -3.98 -4.49 14.70
CA VAL A 194 -2.92 -4.86 15.67
C VAL A 194 -2.65 -3.71 16.65
N GLU A 195 -2.58 -2.48 16.16
CA GLU A 195 -2.46 -1.27 16.98
C GLU A 195 -3.61 -1.18 17.99
N SER A 196 -4.85 -1.33 17.50
CA SER A 196 -6.06 -1.28 18.34
C SER A 196 -6.08 -2.39 19.40
N PHE A 197 -5.52 -3.57 19.08
CA PHE A 197 -5.39 -4.70 20.00
C PHE A 197 -4.44 -4.39 21.16
N PHE A 198 -3.23 -3.88 20.87
CA PHE A 198 -2.24 -3.55 21.90
C PHE A 198 -2.55 -2.27 22.68
N LEU A 199 -3.33 -1.36 22.09
CA LEU A 199 -3.93 -0.23 22.80
C LEU A 199 -5.16 -0.63 23.64
N VAL A 200 -5.55 -1.91 23.64
CA VAL A 200 -6.68 -2.46 24.40
C VAL A 200 -7.98 -1.69 24.13
N GLN A 201 -8.21 -1.33 22.85
CA GLN A 201 -9.46 -0.71 22.40
C GLN A 201 -10.58 -1.76 22.29
N TYR A 202 -10.89 -2.39 23.42
CA TYR A 202 -11.64 -3.64 23.54
C TYR A 202 -13.00 -3.62 22.81
N ASN A 203 -13.73 -2.50 22.90
CA ASN A 203 -15.05 -2.35 22.28
C ASN A 203 -15.03 -2.46 20.74
N LEU A 204 -13.91 -2.14 20.09
CA LEU A 204 -13.78 -2.26 18.63
C LEU A 204 -13.83 -3.72 18.17
N PHE A 205 -13.51 -4.66 19.08
CA PHE A 205 -13.46 -6.09 18.80
C PHE A 205 -14.77 -6.82 19.08
N GLU A 206 -15.82 -6.13 19.55
CA GLU A 206 -17.14 -6.74 19.77
C GLU A 206 -17.63 -7.57 18.56
N ASN A 207 -18.12 -8.78 18.83
CA ASN A 207 -18.54 -9.78 17.84
C ASN A 207 -17.47 -10.23 16.84
N LEU A 208 -16.18 -10.13 17.20
CA LEU A 208 -15.05 -10.69 16.44
C LEU A 208 -14.47 -11.92 17.17
N TYR A 209 -13.82 -12.79 16.41
CA TYR A 209 -13.25 -14.08 16.84
C TYR A 209 -12.40 -13.96 18.11
N ILE A 210 -11.57 -12.91 18.21
CA ILE A 210 -10.67 -12.70 19.34
C ILE A 210 -11.40 -12.43 20.67
N ARG A 211 -12.68 -12.04 20.65
CA ARG A 211 -13.49 -11.88 21.86
C ARG A 211 -13.80 -13.22 22.51
N ASP A 212 -14.06 -14.24 21.68
CA ASP A 212 -14.36 -15.60 22.11
C ASP A 212 -13.07 -16.41 22.36
N HIS A 213 -11.96 -15.99 21.74
CA HIS A 213 -10.66 -16.65 21.83
C HIS A 213 -9.54 -15.68 22.26
N PRO A 214 -9.62 -15.11 23.48
CA PRO A 214 -8.63 -14.13 23.92
C PRO A 214 -7.23 -14.77 24.05
N PRO A 215 -6.20 -14.21 23.39
CA PRO A 215 -4.83 -14.72 23.49
C PRO A 215 -4.19 -14.38 24.85
N ASP A 216 -3.07 -15.03 25.14
CA ASP A 216 -2.30 -14.82 26.36
C ASP A 216 -1.30 -13.66 26.22
N ILE A 217 -1.31 -12.73 27.17
CA ILE A 217 -0.41 -11.58 27.24
C ILE A 217 0.35 -11.60 28.58
N SER A 218 1.66 -11.53 28.48
CA SER A 218 2.57 -11.42 29.62
C SER A 218 2.68 -9.99 30.11
N VAL A 219 2.38 -9.80 31.39
CA VAL A 219 2.37 -8.54 32.14
C VAL A 219 3.21 -8.76 33.41
N ASN A 220 4.34 -8.06 33.57
CA ASN A 220 5.20 -8.21 34.76
C ASN A 220 5.56 -9.66 35.13
N GLY A 221 5.77 -10.53 34.12
CA GLY A 221 6.10 -11.94 34.32
C GLY A 221 4.92 -12.84 34.67
N LYS A 222 3.68 -12.32 34.68
CA LYS A 222 2.44 -13.10 34.79
C LYS A 222 1.75 -13.17 33.44
N VAL A 223 1.15 -14.32 33.14
CA VAL A 223 0.37 -14.52 31.92
C VAL A 223 -1.10 -14.26 32.23
N GLU A 224 -1.70 -13.31 31.52
CA GLU A 224 -3.12 -12.95 31.64
C GLU A 224 -3.80 -13.06 30.27
N LYS A 225 -5.10 -13.38 30.26
CA LYS A 225 -5.89 -13.40 29.03
C LYS A 225 -6.17 -11.97 28.57
N TRP A 226 -6.11 -11.73 27.26
CA TRP A 226 -6.44 -10.43 26.70
C TRP A 226 -7.88 -10.02 27.05
N GLY A 227 -8.03 -8.82 27.60
CA GLY A 227 -9.29 -8.36 28.17
C GLY A 227 -9.30 -6.86 28.40
N LYS A 228 -10.49 -6.31 28.63
CA LYS A 228 -10.71 -4.86 28.86
C LYS A 228 -9.91 -4.29 30.05
N ASP A 229 -9.55 -5.14 31.01
CA ASP A 229 -8.88 -4.74 32.24
C ASP A 229 -7.34 -4.73 32.09
N LEU A 230 -6.83 -5.21 30.95
CA LEU A 230 -5.40 -5.12 30.66
C LEU A 230 -4.99 -3.67 30.37
N PRO A 231 -3.83 -3.23 30.86
CA PRO A 231 -3.28 -1.94 30.47
C PRO A 231 -2.77 -2.00 29.03
N SER A 232 -2.92 -0.88 28.34
CA SER A 232 -2.41 -0.68 26.99
C SER A 232 -0.88 -0.58 26.95
N ILE A 233 -0.32 -0.94 25.80
CA ILE A 233 1.12 -0.88 25.51
C ILE A 233 1.34 0.24 24.47
N PRO A 234 2.35 1.12 24.64
CA PRO A 234 2.65 2.12 23.61
C PRO A 234 2.98 1.49 22.25
N VAL A 235 2.34 1.97 21.20
CA VAL A 235 2.51 1.51 19.81
C VAL A 235 3.19 2.59 18.97
N ILE A 236 4.35 2.27 18.39
CA ILE A 236 5.06 3.09 17.42
C ILE A 236 4.64 2.61 16.03
N ARG A 237 3.67 3.28 15.41
CA ARG A 237 3.22 3.00 14.03
C ARG A 237 3.90 3.94 13.04
N LEU A 238 4.59 3.36 12.07
CA LEU A 238 5.34 4.06 11.03
C LEU A 238 4.82 3.64 9.66
N ASP A 239 4.66 4.62 8.77
CA ASP A 239 4.35 4.40 7.36
C ASP A 239 5.44 5.11 6.54
N PHE A 240 6.30 4.31 5.91
CA PHE A 240 7.44 4.83 5.16
C PHE A 240 7.06 5.37 3.78
N SER A 241 5.80 5.18 3.34
CA SER A 241 5.30 5.83 2.12
C SER A 241 5.14 7.35 2.27
N LEU A 242 5.13 7.86 3.50
CA LEU A 242 5.08 9.28 3.83
C LEU A 242 6.45 9.97 3.81
N LEU A 243 7.54 9.20 3.64
CA LEU A 243 8.91 9.73 3.64
C LEU A 243 9.33 10.17 2.24
N THR A 244 9.91 11.36 2.16
CA THR A 244 10.55 11.84 0.93
C THR A 244 11.94 11.21 0.82
N SER A 245 12.22 10.49 -0.28
CA SER A 245 13.47 9.72 -0.45
C SER A 245 14.16 9.95 -1.80
N ASP A 246 13.44 10.52 -2.76
CA ASP A 246 13.90 10.86 -4.11
C ASP A 246 14.76 12.13 -4.18
N GLU A 247 14.73 12.96 -3.14
CA GLU A 247 15.56 14.16 -3.00
C GLU A 247 16.90 13.93 -2.27
N GLY A 248 17.18 12.69 -1.85
CA GLY A 248 18.46 12.28 -1.24
C GLY A 248 18.39 11.86 0.23
N PRO A 249 19.48 11.26 0.75
CA PRO A 249 19.51 10.66 2.08
C PRO A 249 19.33 11.67 3.23
N GLU A 250 19.76 12.92 3.04
CA GLU A 250 19.61 13.97 4.07
C GLU A 250 18.15 14.40 4.24
N VAL A 251 17.36 14.38 3.16
CA VAL A 251 15.91 14.65 3.23
C VAL A 251 15.21 13.49 3.94
N LEU A 252 15.54 12.25 3.55
CA LEU A 252 15.03 11.04 4.20
C LEU A 252 15.30 11.03 5.71
N LYS A 253 16.54 11.35 6.13
CA LYS A 253 16.91 11.46 7.56
C LYS A 253 16.03 12.47 8.30
N LYS A 254 15.87 13.67 7.75
CA LYS A 254 15.08 14.75 8.36
C LYS A 254 13.61 14.38 8.47
N ASP A 255 13.04 13.80 7.42
CA ASP A 255 11.64 13.37 7.40
C ASP A 255 11.40 12.23 8.39
N LEU A 256 12.29 11.24 8.44
CA LEU A 256 12.20 10.15 9.41
C LEU A 256 12.29 10.66 10.85
N ILE A 257 13.22 11.56 11.16
CA ILE A 257 13.32 12.21 12.47
C ILE A 257 12.02 12.97 12.80
N ARG A 258 11.46 13.72 11.84
CA ARG A 258 10.20 14.46 12.03
C ARG A 258 9.03 13.52 12.33
N VAL A 259 8.93 12.40 11.62
CA VAL A 259 7.91 11.38 11.87
C VAL A 259 8.08 10.81 13.27
N LEU A 260 9.30 10.44 13.68
CA LEU A 260 9.58 9.94 15.02
C LEU A 260 9.22 10.95 16.11
N GLN A 261 9.58 12.23 15.92
CA GLN A 261 9.21 13.32 16.83
C GLN A 261 7.69 13.51 16.89
N SER A 262 6.97 13.38 15.77
CA SER A 262 5.51 13.48 15.75
C SER A 262 4.85 12.35 16.54
N ILE A 263 5.42 11.14 16.49
CA ILE A 263 4.98 10.00 17.30
C ILE A 263 5.32 10.27 18.77
N GLY A 264 6.52 10.77 19.07
CA GLY A 264 6.89 11.14 20.43
C GLY A 264 5.95 12.18 21.04
N ALA A 265 5.60 13.22 20.27
CA ALA A 265 4.68 14.26 20.70
C ALA A 265 3.27 13.72 20.99
N LYS A 266 2.80 12.70 20.25
CA LYS A 266 1.54 11.98 20.52
C LYS A 266 1.52 11.26 21.87
N TYR A 267 2.69 10.92 22.39
CA TYR A 267 2.88 10.25 23.68
C TYR A 267 3.40 11.20 24.79
N ASP A 268 3.44 12.51 24.54
CA ASP A 268 4.04 13.53 25.40
C ASP A 268 5.52 13.29 25.73
N THR A 269 6.24 12.59 24.86
CA THR A 269 7.69 12.46 24.96
C THR A 269 8.34 13.52 24.06
N ASN A 270 9.00 14.51 24.66
CA ASN A 270 9.74 15.53 23.93
C ASN A 270 11.23 15.17 23.89
N PHE A 271 11.73 14.88 22.69
CA PHE A 271 13.15 14.87 22.38
C PHE A 271 13.40 15.90 21.27
N MET A 272 13.54 17.15 21.70
CA MET A 272 13.81 18.28 20.81
C MET A 272 15.30 18.26 20.39
N ASN A 273 15.57 18.66 19.14
CA ASN A 273 16.90 18.91 18.58
C ASN A 273 17.78 17.70 18.21
N ASP A 274 17.22 16.52 17.98
CA ASP A 274 17.99 15.41 17.37
C ASP A 274 18.18 15.63 15.87
N ASP A 275 19.43 15.57 15.40
CA ASP A 275 19.84 15.62 14.00
C ASP A 275 20.20 14.22 13.43
N ASN A 276 20.15 13.20 14.29
CA ASN A 276 20.53 11.82 13.96
C ASN A 276 19.36 10.84 14.17
N VAL A 277 19.06 10.06 13.13
CA VAL A 277 18.03 9.01 13.13
C VAL A 277 18.24 8.03 14.29
N LYS A 278 19.48 7.56 14.53
CA LYS A 278 19.78 6.60 15.62
C LYS A 278 19.39 7.15 16.99
N SER A 279 19.74 8.41 17.25
CA SER A 279 19.42 9.08 18.52
C SER A 279 17.91 9.24 18.70
N ALA A 280 17.21 9.68 17.64
CA ALA A 280 15.77 9.90 17.68
C ALA A 280 14.98 8.61 17.99
N ILE A 281 15.24 7.51 17.28
CA ILE A 281 14.52 6.24 17.53
C ILE A 281 14.90 5.63 18.90
N PHE A 282 16.18 5.73 19.31
CA PHE A 282 16.63 5.27 20.62
C PHE A 282 15.88 6.00 21.74
N LYS A 283 15.83 7.34 21.68
CA LYS A 283 15.15 8.16 22.67
C LYS A 283 13.66 7.91 22.69
N LEU A 284 13.02 7.75 21.54
CA LEU A 284 11.59 7.43 21.46
C LEU A 284 11.30 6.10 22.16
N ILE A 285 11.97 5.01 21.77
CA ILE A 285 11.75 3.68 22.35
C ILE A 285 12.02 3.71 23.85
N MET A 286 13.15 4.27 24.28
CA MET A 286 13.51 4.30 25.70
C MET A 286 12.56 5.16 26.54
N SER A 287 12.09 6.30 26.00
CA SER A 287 11.13 7.16 26.71
C SER A 287 9.80 6.45 26.90
N LEU A 288 9.29 5.78 25.87
CA LEU A 288 8.02 5.05 25.94
C LEU A 288 8.12 3.77 26.76
N ALA A 289 9.22 3.03 26.61
CA ALA A 289 9.44 1.79 27.36
C ALA A 289 9.68 2.06 28.83
N ASN A 290 10.39 3.13 29.21
CA ASN A 290 10.68 3.39 30.62
C ASN A 290 9.64 4.28 31.31
N ASP A 291 8.63 4.77 30.60
CA ASP A 291 7.52 5.54 31.19
C ASP A 291 6.93 4.78 32.39
N ASP A 292 6.69 5.51 33.50
CA ASP A 292 6.21 4.93 34.75
C ASP A 292 4.85 4.24 34.60
N ASP A 293 4.00 4.76 33.72
CA ASP A 293 2.68 4.20 33.46
C ASP A 293 2.77 2.94 32.56
N ASN A 294 3.89 2.72 31.85
CA ASN A 294 4.09 1.56 30.99
C ASN A 294 4.61 0.39 31.84
N ILE A 295 3.69 -0.44 32.34
CA ILE A 295 4.04 -1.56 33.20
C ILE A 295 4.79 -2.67 32.48
N TYR A 296 4.65 -2.78 31.16
CA TYR A 296 5.33 -3.82 30.38
C TYR A 296 6.83 -3.53 30.24
N LYS A 297 7.22 -2.27 30.42
CA LYS A 297 8.58 -1.76 30.17
C LYS A 297 9.09 -2.06 28.75
N GLN A 298 8.15 -2.18 27.81
CA GLN A 298 8.35 -2.51 26.41
C GLN A 298 7.39 -1.72 25.51
N VAL A 299 7.67 -1.65 24.21
CA VAL A 299 6.83 -1.01 23.18
C VAL A 299 6.48 -2.00 22.07
N VAL A 300 5.44 -1.68 21.31
CA VAL A 300 5.09 -2.35 20.06
C VAL A 300 5.54 -1.46 18.89
N ILE A 301 6.12 -2.06 17.84
CA ILE A 301 6.57 -1.34 16.65
C ILE A 301 5.91 -1.95 15.42
N LEU A 302 5.19 -1.13 14.66
CA LEU A 302 4.50 -1.51 13.43
C LEU A 302 5.01 -0.64 12.28
N ILE A 303 5.53 -1.25 11.22
CA ILE A 303 6.14 -0.54 10.08
C ILE A 303 5.46 -0.98 8.80
N ASP A 304 4.81 -0.02 8.13
CA ASP A 304 4.19 -0.19 6.81
C ASP A 304 5.05 0.40 5.68
N GLU A 305 4.92 -0.18 4.48
CA GLU A 305 5.63 0.19 3.25
C GLU A 305 7.14 0.46 3.47
N TYR A 306 7.80 -0.40 4.27
CA TYR A 306 9.22 -0.22 4.66
C TYR A 306 10.19 -0.04 3.47
N ASP A 307 9.82 -0.59 2.32
CA ASP A 307 10.59 -0.60 1.09
C ASP A 307 10.35 0.64 0.22
N SER A 308 9.33 1.46 0.52
CA SER A 308 9.01 2.67 -0.24
C SER A 308 10.20 3.63 -0.43
N PRO A 309 11.03 3.95 0.58
CA PRO A 309 12.16 4.87 0.42
C PRO A 309 13.21 4.37 -0.58
N LEU A 310 13.32 3.05 -0.75
CA LEU A 310 14.21 2.40 -1.71
C LEU A 310 13.54 2.27 -3.08
N LEU A 311 12.24 1.94 -3.12
CA LEU A 311 11.50 1.77 -4.37
C LEU A 311 11.33 3.09 -5.15
N ASN A 312 11.15 4.21 -4.46
CA ASN A 312 10.90 5.50 -5.11
C ASN A 312 12.11 6.07 -5.86
N VAL A 313 13.32 5.58 -5.56
CA VAL A 313 14.55 6.04 -6.21
C VAL A 313 14.98 5.19 -7.40
N PHE A 314 14.33 4.06 -7.67
CA PHE A 314 14.61 3.23 -8.84
C PHE A 314 14.29 4.00 -10.14
N GLY A 315 15.27 4.07 -11.03
CA GLY A 315 15.17 4.80 -12.30
C GLY A 315 15.68 6.25 -12.27
N ILE A 316 16.07 6.78 -11.11
CA ILE A 316 16.78 8.07 -10.95
C ILE A 316 18.31 7.91 -11.17
N GLU A 317 18.74 6.69 -11.54
CA GLU A 317 20.14 6.27 -11.73
C GLU A 317 20.98 7.15 -12.66
N LYS A 318 20.34 7.93 -13.55
CA LYS A 318 21.05 8.84 -14.45
C LYS A 318 21.52 10.14 -13.79
N GLU A 319 20.88 10.57 -12.70
CA GLU A 319 21.16 11.86 -12.04
C GLU A 319 21.87 11.68 -10.69
N ASN A 320 21.60 10.59 -9.96
CA ASN A 320 22.31 10.27 -8.72
C ASN A 320 22.43 8.74 -8.49
N PRO A 321 23.53 8.09 -8.91
CA PRO A 321 23.65 6.64 -8.91
C PRO A 321 23.73 6.00 -7.50
N ASN A 322 24.02 6.77 -6.45
CA ASN A 322 24.22 6.22 -5.10
C ASN A 322 23.04 6.45 -4.14
N ILE A 323 22.01 7.20 -4.55
CA ILE A 323 20.90 7.59 -3.66
C ILE A 323 20.20 6.40 -3.00
N ALA A 324 20.05 5.28 -3.73
CA ALA A 324 19.43 4.07 -3.22
C ALA A 324 20.28 3.40 -2.13
N GLN A 325 21.60 3.34 -2.35
CA GLN A 325 22.55 2.81 -1.38
C GLN A 325 22.63 3.70 -0.13
N ASP A 326 22.66 5.02 -0.31
CA ASP A 326 22.72 5.95 0.81
C ASP A 326 21.42 5.93 1.63
N ASN A 327 20.25 5.83 0.98
CA ASN A 327 18.97 5.64 1.66
C ASN A 327 18.92 4.31 2.42
N HIS A 328 19.51 3.26 1.86
CA HIS A 328 19.63 1.96 2.52
C HIS A 328 20.42 2.07 3.83
N GLU A 329 21.56 2.78 3.84
CA GLU A 329 22.34 3.02 5.06
C GLU A 329 21.55 3.79 6.13
N VAL A 330 20.70 4.74 5.73
CA VAL A 330 19.80 5.45 6.67
C VAL A 330 18.82 4.47 7.32
N LEU A 331 18.16 3.62 6.53
CA LEU A 331 17.20 2.64 7.05
C LEU A 331 17.89 1.57 7.91
N LYS A 332 19.08 1.11 7.51
CA LYS A 332 19.92 0.19 8.28
C LYS A 332 20.23 0.78 9.65
N SER A 333 20.63 2.04 9.71
CA SER A 333 20.90 2.75 10.96
C SER A 333 19.70 2.78 11.92
N PHE A 334 18.49 2.85 11.37
CA PHE A 334 17.24 2.81 12.12
C PHE A 334 16.98 1.41 12.70
N PHE A 335 17.10 0.35 11.90
CA PHE A 335 16.87 -1.03 12.34
C PHE A 335 17.91 -1.55 13.32
N GLU A 336 19.17 -1.08 13.23
CA GLU A 336 20.23 -1.39 14.20
C GLU A 336 19.85 -1.00 15.63
N VAL A 337 19.14 0.11 15.82
CA VAL A 337 18.69 0.54 17.15
C VAL A 337 17.58 -0.37 17.68
N ILE A 338 16.65 -0.78 16.81
CA ILE A 338 15.61 -1.75 17.18
C ILE A 338 16.25 -3.07 17.61
N LYS A 339 17.30 -3.55 16.92
CA LYS A 339 18.10 -4.70 17.33
C LYS A 339 18.70 -4.51 18.72
N ALA A 340 19.36 -3.37 18.96
CA ALA A 340 20.02 -3.09 20.23
C ALA A 340 19.03 -3.02 21.40
N LEU A 341 17.79 -2.64 21.13
CA LEU A 341 16.72 -2.50 22.11
C LEU A 341 15.69 -3.65 22.07
N GLN A 342 16.04 -4.83 21.57
CA GLN A 342 15.12 -5.97 21.45
C GLN A 342 14.41 -6.32 22.78
N ASN A 343 15.09 -6.18 23.92
CA ASN A 343 14.49 -6.40 25.23
C ASN A 343 13.38 -5.38 25.60
N LYS A 344 13.37 -4.22 24.94
CA LYS A 344 12.35 -3.18 25.06
C LYS A 344 11.27 -3.27 23.98
N VAL A 345 11.33 -4.25 23.08
CA VAL A 345 10.33 -4.47 22.03
C VAL A 345 9.50 -5.69 22.38
N LYS A 346 8.21 -5.50 22.65
CA LYS A 346 7.26 -6.59 22.94
C LYS A 346 6.81 -7.28 21.66
N PHE A 347 6.61 -6.50 20.60
CA PHE A 347 6.16 -7.01 19.32
C PHE A 347 6.66 -6.09 18.19
N LEU A 348 7.19 -6.69 17.13
CA LEU A 348 7.60 -5.99 15.91
C LEU A 348 6.89 -6.61 14.71
N PHE A 349 6.27 -5.79 13.89
CA PHE A 349 5.71 -6.23 12.61
C PHE A 349 6.13 -5.26 11.51
N VAL A 350 6.83 -5.79 10.50
CA VAL A 350 7.31 -5.03 9.35
C VAL A 350 6.65 -5.59 8.11
N THR A 351 6.10 -4.71 7.29
CA THR A 351 5.48 -5.08 6.03
C THR A 351 5.85 -4.13 4.90
N GLY A 352 5.86 -4.67 3.68
CA GLY A 352 6.03 -3.92 2.44
C GLY A 352 5.58 -4.74 1.25
N VAL A 353 5.99 -4.31 0.05
CA VAL A 353 5.71 -5.06 -1.18
C VAL A 353 6.87 -5.99 -1.51
N THR A 354 8.08 -5.45 -1.55
CA THR A 354 9.27 -6.13 -2.05
C THR A 354 10.15 -6.63 -0.92
N MET A 355 10.89 -7.71 -1.18
CA MET A 355 11.93 -8.25 -0.29
C MET A 355 13.33 -7.88 -0.76
N PHE A 356 13.49 -7.15 -1.88
CA PHE A 356 14.79 -6.64 -2.28
C PHE A 356 15.33 -5.58 -1.33
N ALA A 357 14.43 -4.80 -0.74
CA ALA A 357 14.75 -3.91 0.38
C ALA A 357 15.20 -4.68 1.63
N HIS A 358 14.85 -5.96 1.78
CA HIS A 358 15.25 -6.80 2.93
C HIS A 358 16.77 -7.07 2.93
N LEU A 359 17.40 -7.07 1.76
CA LEU A 359 18.79 -7.46 1.56
C LEU A 359 19.73 -6.46 2.23
N GLY A 360 20.30 -6.85 3.38
CA GLY A 360 21.20 -6.02 4.18
C GLY A 360 20.54 -5.04 5.17
N LEU A 361 19.21 -4.86 5.17
CA LEU A 361 18.50 -4.04 6.18
C LEU A 361 18.18 -4.83 7.45
N PHE A 362 17.95 -6.14 7.30
CA PHE A 362 17.54 -7.01 8.39
C PHE A 362 18.57 -8.10 8.71
N SER A 363 19.73 -8.08 8.04
CA SER A 363 20.92 -8.83 8.51
C SER A 363 21.25 -8.49 9.96
N GLU A 364 20.82 -7.32 10.42
CA GLU A 364 20.93 -6.85 11.78
C GLU A 364 19.79 -7.39 12.68
N LEU A 365 18.60 -7.75 12.20
CA LEU A 365 17.52 -8.25 13.05
C LEU A 365 17.52 -9.79 13.13
N ASN A 366 18.42 -10.34 13.94
CA ASN A 366 18.61 -11.80 14.09
C ASN A 366 17.34 -12.60 14.47
N ASN A 367 16.29 -11.95 15.00
CA ASN A 367 15.06 -12.58 15.47
C ASN A 367 13.85 -12.32 14.56
N LEU A 368 14.03 -11.61 13.44
CA LEU A 368 12.94 -11.31 12.51
C LEU A 368 12.59 -12.59 11.72
N LYS A 369 11.39 -13.12 11.96
CA LYS A 369 10.85 -14.28 11.23
C LYS A 369 10.09 -13.78 10.00
N ASP A 370 10.55 -14.14 8.81
CA ASP A 370 9.75 -14.00 7.60
C ASP A 370 8.59 -15.01 7.64
N VAL A 371 7.37 -14.48 7.65
CA VAL A 371 6.12 -15.26 7.67
C VAL A 371 5.31 -15.14 6.38
N THR A 372 5.90 -14.60 5.32
CA THR A 372 5.29 -14.41 3.99
C THR A 372 4.69 -15.71 3.43
N LEU A 373 5.50 -16.78 3.37
CA LEU A 373 5.08 -18.12 2.89
C LEU A 373 4.75 -19.07 4.05
N SER A 374 4.48 -18.54 5.25
CA SER A 374 4.15 -19.36 6.42
C SER A 374 2.74 -19.92 6.31
N ASN A 375 2.54 -21.14 6.82
CA ASN A 375 1.19 -21.71 6.88
C ASN A 375 0.36 -21.02 7.96
N GLU A 376 1.02 -20.43 8.97
CA GLU A 376 0.43 -19.73 10.10
C GLU A 376 -0.48 -18.58 9.64
N LEU A 377 -0.06 -17.83 8.61
CA LEU A 377 -0.81 -16.72 8.02
C LEU A 377 -1.57 -17.09 6.74
N SER A 378 -1.69 -18.38 6.41
CA SER A 378 -2.49 -18.79 5.25
C SER A 378 -3.95 -18.32 5.42
N GLY A 379 -4.50 -17.70 4.37
CA GLY A 379 -5.83 -17.10 4.36
C GLY A 379 -5.96 -15.71 5.04
N ALA A 380 -4.91 -15.20 5.70
CA ALA A 380 -4.98 -13.91 6.42
C ALA A 380 -5.14 -12.72 5.47
N TYR A 381 -4.52 -12.83 4.30
CA TYR A 381 -4.22 -11.70 3.42
C TYR A 381 -5.41 -11.25 2.58
N GLY A 382 -6.34 -12.15 2.29
CA GLY A 382 -7.48 -11.90 1.41
C GLY A 382 -8.78 -12.41 2.00
N PHE A 383 -9.87 -12.31 1.24
CA PHE A 383 -11.15 -12.86 1.66
C PHE A 383 -11.36 -14.25 1.10
N THR A 384 -11.95 -15.16 1.86
CA THR A 384 -12.40 -16.47 1.39
C THR A 384 -13.82 -16.38 0.85
N ASN A 385 -14.29 -17.41 0.13
CA ASN A 385 -15.68 -17.52 -0.29
C ASN A 385 -16.65 -17.37 0.88
N ASP A 386 -16.40 -18.10 1.97
CA ASP A 386 -17.27 -18.15 3.13
C ASP A 386 -17.34 -16.80 3.84
N GLU A 387 -16.20 -16.09 3.93
CA GLU A 387 -16.15 -14.74 4.48
C GLU A 387 -16.94 -13.73 3.63
N ILE A 388 -16.86 -13.84 2.29
CA ILE A 388 -17.62 -12.97 1.39
C ILE A 388 -19.11 -13.21 1.56
N ILE A 389 -19.55 -14.49 1.55
CA ILE A 389 -20.96 -14.84 1.73
C ILE A 389 -21.46 -14.36 3.10
N LYS A 390 -20.68 -14.59 4.16
CA LYS A 390 -21.04 -14.20 5.53
C LYS A 390 -21.20 -12.70 5.70
N VAL A 391 -20.30 -11.90 5.11
CA VAL A 391 -20.27 -10.44 5.33
C VAL A 391 -21.09 -9.68 4.29
N PHE A 392 -21.03 -10.09 3.03
CA PHE A 392 -21.67 -9.40 1.90
C PHE A 392 -22.96 -10.08 1.40
N GLY A 393 -23.42 -11.16 2.05
CA GLY A 393 -24.62 -11.92 1.65
C GLY A 393 -25.86 -11.05 1.41
N ASP A 394 -26.19 -10.14 2.34
CA ASP A 394 -27.32 -9.23 2.17
C ASP A 394 -27.21 -8.35 0.91
N LYS A 395 -25.98 -7.93 0.53
CA LYS A 395 -25.72 -7.16 -0.69
C LYS A 395 -25.82 -8.03 -1.94
N LEU A 396 -25.36 -9.28 -1.88
CA LEU A 396 -25.52 -10.27 -2.96
C LEU A 396 -27.00 -10.51 -3.26
N SER A 397 -27.81 -10.78 -2.24
CA SER A 397 -29.24 -11.03 -2.41
C SER A 397 -29.99 -9.85 -3.03
N ASN A 398 -29.58 -8.61 -2.73
CA ASN A 398 -30.18 -7.41 -3.33
C ASN A 398 -29.85 -7.29 -4.83
N LEU A 399 -28.63 -7.63 -5.26
CA LEU A 399 -28.26 -7.61 -6.68
C LEU A 399 -29.03 -8.64 -7.51
N CYS A 400 -29.28 -9.82 -6.93
CA CYS A 400 -30.05 -10.86 -7.60
C CYS A 400 -31.49 -10.41 -7.91
N GLN A 401 -32.05 -9.51 -7.10
CA GLN A 401 -33.38 -8.95 -7.33
C GLN A 401 -33.41 -7.95 -8.49
N SER A 402 -32.29 -7.30 -8.83
CA SER A 402 -32.21 -6.32 -9.91
C SER A 402 -31.78 -6.91 -11.27
N ASP A 403 -30.89 -7.90 -11.29
CA ASP A 403 -30.18 -8.35 -12.51
C ASP A 403 -30.63 -9.71 -13.09
N HIS A 404 -31.71 -10.31 -12.57
CA HIS A 404 -32.18 -11.66 -12.97
C HIS A 404 -31.08 -12.76 -12.97
N CYS A 405 -30.02 -12.60 -12.16
CA CYS A 405 -28.92 -13.54 -12.01
C CYS A 405 -28.96 -14.19 -10.61
N SER A 406 -28.56 -15.45 -10.49
CA SER A 406 -28.47 -16.11 -9.19
C SER A 406 -27.24 -15.66 -8.39
N GLU A 407 -27.25 -15.80 -7.06
CA GLU A 407 -26.09 -15.50 -6.21
C GLU A 407 -24.86 -16.31 -6.64
N GLN A 408 -25.08 -17.56 -7.09
CA GLN A 408 -24.03 -18.41 -7.61
C GLN A 408 -23.40 -17.85 -8.88
N ASP A 409 -24.18 -17.24 -9.77
CA ASP A 409 -23.65 -16.64 -11.00
C ASP A 409 -22.75 -15.44 -10.70
N ILE A 410 -23.14 -14.61 -9.72
CA ILE A 410 -22.33 -13.48 -9.25
C ILE A 410 -21.04 -14.01 -8.62
N MET A 411 -21.13 -14.99 -7.71
CA MET A 411 -19.95 -15.58 -7.07
C MET A 411 -19.00 -16.24 -8.08
N ASN A 412 -19.52 -16.91 -9.11
CA ASN A 412 -18.70 -17.48 -10.19
C ASN A 412 -17.94 -16.39 -10.97
N LYS A 413 -18.61 -15.26 -11.27
CA LYS A 413 -17.97 -14.11 -11.93
C LYS A 413 -16.91 -13.47 -11.04
N LEU A 414 -17.21 -13.25 -9.76
CA LEU A 414 -16.25 -12.74 -8.77
C LEU A 414 -15.05 -13.67 -8.63
N GLN A 415 -15.28 -14.99 -8.59
CA GLN A 415 -14.20 -15.96 -8.47
C GLN A 415 -13.25 -15.87 -9.67
N LYS A 416 -13.79 -15.85 -10.89
CA LYS A 416 -13.00 -15.71 -12.12
C LYS A 416 -12.24 -14.39 -12.19
N LYS A 417 -12.85 -13.30 -11.71
CA LYS A 417 -12.30 -11.95 -11.84
C LYS A 417 -11.29 -11.61 -10.74
N TYR A 418 -11.56 -11.97 -9.49
CA TYR A 418 -10.86 -11.44 -8.31
C TYR A 418 -10.26 -12.51 -7.36
N ASN A 419 -10.61 -13.79 -7.50
CA ASN A 419 -10.04 -14.88 -6.68
C ASN A 419 -8.90 -15.59 -7.41
N GLY A 420 -7.94 -16.10 -6.65
CA GLY A 420 -6.89 -16.97 -7.17
C GLY A 420 -5.59 -16.88 -6.40
N TYR A 421 -5.45 -15.84 -5.57
CA TYR A 421 -4.26 -15.62 -4.78
C TYR A 421 -4.09 -16.66 -3.69
N SER A 422 -2.89 -17.21 -3.57
CA SER A 422 -2.47 -18.15 -2.54
C SER A 422 -0.98 -18.01 -2.24
N TRP A 423 -0.62 -18.27 -0.98
CA TRP A 423 0.75 -18.28 -0.48
C TRP A 423 1.20 -19.68 -0.06
N ASP A 424 0.27 -20.63 0.00
CA ASP A 424 0.55 -22.03 0.32
C ASP A 424 0.13 -23.00 -0.80
N GLY A 425 -0.53 -22.52 -1.85
CA GLY A 425 -1.09 -23.32 -2.94
C GLY A 425 -2.34 -24.13 -2.55
N LYS A 426 -2.91 -23.88 -1.36
CA LYS A 426 -4.07 -24.60 -0.83
C LYS A 426 -5.25 -23.67 -0.63
N ILE A 427 -5.05 -22.58 0.13
CA ILE A 427 -6.10 -21.61 0.39
C ILE A 427 -6.04 -20.54 -0.69
N LYS A 428 -7.10 -20.44 -1.50
CA LYS A 428 -7.26 -19.36 -2.48
C LYS A 428 -8.15 -18.26 -1.90
N VAL A 429 -7.68 -17.02 -2.01
CA VAL A 429 -8.37 -15.83 -1.52
C VAL A 429 -8.58 -14.79 -2.61
N TYR A 430 -9.61 -13.99 -2.39
CA TYR A 430 -9.93 -12.80 -3.16
C TYR A 430 -9.09 -11.62 -2.69
N ASN A 431 -8.79 -10.71 -3.62
CA ASN A 431 -8.25 -9.40 -3.26
C ASN A 431 -9.29 -8.57 -2.48
N PRO A 432 -9.00 -8.14 -1.23
CA PRO A 432 -9.94 -7.38 -0.40
C PRO A 432 -10.43 -6.08 -1.04
N TYR A 433 -9.53 -5.33 -1.67
CA TYR A 433 -9.87 -4.05 -2.29
C TYR A 433 -10.82 -4.25 -3.47
N SER A 434 -10.52 -5.18 -4.37
CA SER A 434 -11.36 -5.45 -5.54
C SER A 434 -12.77 -5.91 -5.13
N ILE A 435 -12.88 -6.74 -4.07
CA ILE A 435 -14.19 -7.14 -3.53
C ILE A 435 -14.94 -5.95 -2.92
N CYS A 436 -14.28 -5.14 -2.09
CA CYS A 436 -14.90 -3.94 -1.54
C CYS A 436 -15.36 -2.97 -2.66
N SER A 437 -14.52 -2.72 -3.66
CA SER A 437 -14.86 -1.86 -4.80
C SER A 437 -16.01 -2.41 -5.64
N PHE A 438 -16.09 -3.73 -5.82
CA PHE A 438 -17.23 -4.36 -6.47
C PHE A 438 -18.52 -4.14 -5.68
N PHE A 439 -18.53 -4.37 -4.36
CA PHE A 439 -19.76 -4.20 -3.56
C PHE A 439 -20.17 -2.75 -3.30
N ASP A 440 -19.30 -1.80 -3.65
CA ASP A 440 -19.59 -0.36 -3.59
C ASP A 440 -20.18 0.16 -4.91
N ASN A 441 -19.66 -0.30 -6.06
CA ASN A 441 -20.06 0.18 -7.38
C ASN A 441 -21.00 -0.78 -8.14
N PHE A 442 -20.99 -2.07 -7.78
CA PHE A 442 -21.63 -3.18 -8.49
C PHE A 442 -21.16 -3.37 -9.94
N GLU A 443 -19.91 -3.02 -10.22
CA GLU A 443 -19.28 -3.12 -11.54
C GLU A 443 -18.06 -4.04 -11.51
N TYR A 444 -17.91 -4.86 -12.55
CA TYR A 444 -16.76 -5.74 -12.73
C TYR A 444 -15.61 -5.02 -13.42
N GLU A 445 -14.86 -4.24 -12.65
CA GLU A 445 -13.71 -3.46 -13.15
C GLU A 445 -12.36 -4.03 -12.72
N ASN A 446 -11.29 -3.51 -13.32
CA ASN A 446 -9.91 -3.80 -12.89
C ASN A 446 -9.49 -2.79 -11.82
N PHE A 447 -9.83 -3.07 -10.57
CA PHE A 447 -9.60 -2.23 -9.40
C PHE A 447 -8.17 -2.33 -8.86
N TRP A 448 -7.46 -3.44 -9.08
CA TRP A 448 -6.16 -3.71 -8.47
C TRP A 448 -5.04 -2.78 -8.97
N ILE A 449 -4.96 -2.50 -10.27
CA ILE A 449 -3.90 -1.65 -10.84
C ILE A 449 -4.18 -0.16 -10.65
N GLN A 450 -3.19 0.58 -10.13
CA GLN A 450 -3.16 2.04 -10.17
C GLN A 450 -2.31 2.53 -11.34
N LYS A 451 -2.86 3.46 -12.13
CA LYS A 451 -2.14 4.12 -13.23
C LYS A 451 -0.80 4.69 -12.73
N GLY A 452 0.31 4.29 -13.37
CA GLY A 452 1.63 4.93 -13.21
C GLY A 452 2.66 4.20 -12.34
N LYS A 453 2.27 3.35 -11.38
CA LYS A 453 3.22 2.67 -10.47
C LYS A 453 3.79 1.34 -10.99
N THR A 454 3.33 0.90 -12.15
CA THR A 454 3.62 -0.39 -12.78
C THR A 454 4.57 -0.29 -13.97
N LYS A 455 4.90 0.95 -14.37
CA LYS A 455 5.97 1.24 -15.34
C LYS A 455 7.29 0.57 -14.96
N PHE A 456 7.56 0.41 -13.67
CA PHE A 456 8.73 -0.30 -13.17
C PHE A 456 8.78 -1.75 -13.68
N LEU A 457 7.74 -2.55 -13.43
CA LEU A 457 7.72 -3.97 -13.82
C LEU A 457 7.65 -4.15 -15.33
N ALA A 458 6.89 -3.31 -16.02
CA ALA A 458 6.81 -3.39 -17.47
C ALA A 458 8.15 -3.03 -18.16
N ARG A 459 9.00 -2.22 -17.53
CA ARG A 459 10.38 -1.98 -18.00
C ARG A 459 11.33 -3.15 -17.74
N LEU A 460 11.00 -4.02 -16.78
CA LEU A 460 11.82 -5.19 -16.42
C LEU A 460 11.50 -6.42 -17.28
N ILE A 461 10.32 -6.47 -17.93
CA ILE A 461 9.93 -7.57 -18.80
C ILE A 461 10.29 -7.22 -20.26
N ASP A 462 11.41 -7.77 -20.76
CA ASP A 462 11.69 -7.77 -22.21
C ASP A 462 10.67 -8.68 -22.94
N MET A 463 10.31 -8.32 -24.17
CA MET A 463 9.37 -9.07 -25.02
C MET A 463 9.74 -10.53 -25.19
N LYS A 464 11.04 -10.84 -25.17
CA LYS A 464 11.55 -12.22 -25.25
C LYS A 464 11.14 -13.09 -24.06
N HIS A 465 10.80 -12.47 -22.92
CA HIS A 465 10.47 -13.15 -21.67
C HIS A 465 8.99 -13.10 -21.33
N VAL A 466 8.15 -12.40 -22.10
CA VAL A 466 6.70 -12.32 -21.83
C VAL A 466 6.03 -13.69 -21.88
N LYS A 467 6.39 -14.55 -22.85
CA LYS A 467 5.89 -15.94 -22.96
C LYS A 467 6.13 -16.74 -21.67
N ASN A 468 7.22 -16.43 -20.96
CA ASN A 468 7.58 -17.09 -19.71
C ASN A 468 6.76 -16.56 -18.52
N VAL A 469 6.17 -15.37 -18.61
CA VAL A 469 5.39 -14.75 -17.54
C VAL A 469 3.91 -15.16 -17.60
N VAL A 470 3.37 -15.39 -18.80
CA VAL A 470 1.93 -15.66 -18.97
C VAL A 470 1.58 -17.14 -18.77
N ASN A 471 2.55 -18.03 -18.91
CA ASN A 471 2.38 -19.46 -18.64
C ASN A 471 2.75 -19.80 -17.18
N GLU A 472 2.45 -21.03 -16.76
CA GLU A 472 2.87 -21.54 -15.46
C GLU A 472 4.40 -21.59 -15.37
N ILE A 473 4.94 -21.05 -14.28
CA ILE A 473 6.38 -21.01 -14.02
C ILE A 473 6.70 -21.98 -12.90
N MET A 474 7.62 -22.91 -13.14
CA MET A 474 8.24 -23.71 -12.10
C MET A 474 9.52 -23.02 -11.63
N ILE A 475 9.63 -22.79 -10.31
CA ILE A 475 10.79 -22.14 -9.71
C ILE A 475 11.09 -22.74 -8.33
N LYS A 476 12.37 -22.86 -7.98
CA LYS A 476 12.79 -23.30 -6.64
C LYS A 476 12.27 -22.32 -5.59
N LYS A 477 11.68 -22.82 -4.50
CA LYS A 477 11.04 -22.00 -3.47
C LYS A 477 11.97 -20.92 -2.89
N ARG A 478 13.26 -21.26 -2.72
CA ARG A 478 14.31 -20.35 -2.24
C ARG A 478 14.58 -19.15 -3.16
N LEU A 479 14.22 -19.22 -4.44
CA LEU A 479 14.42 -18.14 -5.41
C LEU A 479 13.24 -17.19 -5.49
N VAL A 480 12.05 -17.61 -5.03
CA VAL A 480 10.86 -16.73 -4.97
C VAL A 480 10.98 -15.73 -3.81
N VAL A 481 11.59 -16.19 -2.72
CA VAL A 481 11.91 -15.41 -1.53
C VAL A 481 13.44 -15.42 -1.35
N PRO A 482 14.20 -14.68 -2.18
CA PRO A 482 15.65 -14.72 -2.11
C PRO A 482 16.13 -14.18 -0.76
N VAL A 483 17.00 -14.93 -0.10
CA VAL A 483 17.57 -14.56 1.21
C VAL A 483 18.75 -13.61 1.02
N ASP A 484 19.47 -13.74 -0.10
CA ASP A 484 20.59 -12.89 -0.51
C ASP A 484 20.46 -12.43 -1.99
N VAL A 485 21.01 -11.25 -2.35
CA VAL A 485 21.20 -10.82 -3.75
C VAL A 485 22.06 -11.86 -4.50
N GLY A 486 23.02 -12.48 -3.80
CA GLY A 486 23.90 -13.51 -4.36
C GLY A 486 23.20 -14.83 -4.70
N ASP A 487 21.99 -15.08 -4.18
CA ASP A 487 21.19 -16.26 -4.54
C ASP A 487 20.59 -16.15 -5.94
N VAL A 488 20.44 -14.92 -6.45
CA VAL A 488 19.90 -14.63 -7.78
C VAL A 488 21.03 -14.73 -8.80
N GLN A 489 21.16 -15.89 -9.42
CA GLN A 489 22.23 -16.13 -10.41
C GLN A 489 21.84 -15.62 -11.79
N LYS A 490 20.54 -15.49 -12.07
CA LYS A 490 20.01 -15.08 -13.38
C LYS A 490 19.02 -13.92 -13.25
N PRO A 491 19.09 -12.92 -14.16
CA PRO A 491 18.09 -11.85 -14.23
C PRO A 491 16.64 -12.34 -14.37
N SER A 492 16.43 -13.52 -14.96
CA SER A 492 15.10 -14.12 -15.09
C SER A 492 14.51 -14.59 -13.75
N GLU A 493 15.34 -15.05 -12.81
CA GLU A 493 14.90 -15.49 -11.48
C GLU A 493 14.46 -14.29 -10.64
N LEU A 494 15.21 -13.18 -10.77
CA LEU A 494 14.88 -11.89 -10.18
C LEU A 494 13.48 -11.40 -10.61
N LEU A 495 13.22 -11.48 -11.90
CA LEU A 495 11.95 -11.03 -12.49
C LEU A 495 10.77 -11.84 -11.94
N VAL A 496 10.88 -13.16 -11.87
CA VAL A 496 9.82 -14.03 -11.34
C VAL A 496 9.55 -13.72 -9.86
N SER A 497 10.60 -13.54 -9.05
CA SER A 497 10.46 -13.14 -7.64
C SER A 497 9.77 -11.79 -7.50
N LEU A 498 10.16 -10.79 -8.30
CA LEU A 498 9.52 -9.47 -8.31
C LEU A 498 8.04 -9.54 -8.70
N LEU A 499 7.69 -10.33 -9.73
CA LEU A 499 6.32 -10.51 -10.17
C LEU A 499 5.44 -11.18 -9.10
N PHE A 500 6.00 -12.14 -8.36
CA PHE A 500 5.32 -12.73 -7.21
C PHE A 500 5.09 -11.70 -6.08
N GLN A 501 6.16 -11.04 -5.63
CA GLN A 501 6.10 -10.05 -4.53
C GLN A 501 5.14 -8.89 -4.82
N THR A 502 5.12 -8.45 -6.08
CA THR A 502 4.25 -7.35 -6.51
C THR A 502 2.82 -7.77 -6.81
N GLY A 503 2.49 -9.08 -6.78
CA GLY A 503 1.14 -9.62 -6.90
C GLY A 503 0.67 -9.95 -8.30
N TYR A 504 1.59 -10.03 -9.27
CA TYR A 504 1.30 -10.48 -10.64
C TYR A 504 1.32 -12.01 -10.76
N LEU A 505 2.07 -12.69 -9.89
CA LEU A 505 2.10 -14.15 -9.78
C LEU A 505 1.64 -14.60 -8.40
N THR A 506 1.12 -15.82 -8.33
CA THR A 506 0.69 -16.47 -7.10
C THR A 506 1.04 -17.95 -7.09
N ILE A 507 1.05 -18.60 -5.92
CA ILE A 507 1.37 -20.02 -5.83
C ILE A 507 0.15 -20.84 -6.23
N LYS A 508 0.27 -21.56 -7.34
CA LYS A 508 -0.71 -22.57 -7.77
C LYS A 508 -0.57 -23.85 -6.96
N GLN A 509 0.66 -24.33 -6.82
CA GLN A 509 0.97 -25.62 -6.19
C GLN A 509 2.41 -25.64 -5.67
N GLN A 510 2.65 -26.34 -4.56
CA GLN A 510 3.99 -26.72 -4.10
C GLN A 510 4.30 -28.15 -4.56
N LYS A 511 5.51 -28.36 -5.08
CA LYS A 511 6.03 -29.68 -5.48
C LYS A 511 7.42 -29.89 -4.90
N THR A 512 7.84 -31.14 -4.86
CA THR A 512 9.24 -31.51 -4.65
C THR A 512 9.77 -32.02 -5.98
N ASP A 513 10.96 -31.58 -6.39
CA ASP A 513 11.62 -32.10 -7.59
C ASP A 513 12.33 -33.44 -7.30
N ASP A 514 12.95 -34.01 -8.33
CA ASP A 514 13.65 -35.30 -8.24
C ASP A 514 14.89 -35.25 -7.32
N ASP A 515 15.39 -34.06 -7.00
CA ASP A 515 16.53 -33.81 -6.11
C ASP A 515 16.09 -33.50 -4.66
N ASP A 516 14.83 -33.80 -4.30
CA ASP A 516 14.21 -33.50 -3.01
C ASP A 516 14.15 -31.99 -2.67
N GLU A 517 14.32 -31.09 -3.65
CA GLU A 517 14.19 -29.65 -3.44
C GLU A 517 12.73 -29.17 -3.58
N GLN A 518 12.32 -28.25 -2.69
CA GLN A 518 10.99 -27.63 -2.78
C GLN A 518 10.89 -26.65 -3.95
N CYS A 519 9.96 -26.92 -4.84
CA CYS A 519 9.60 -26.10 -5.99
C CYS A 519 8.19 -25.53 -5.86
N LEU A 520 7.98 -24.35 -6.45
CA LEU A 520 6.69 -23.68 -6.56
C LEU A 520 6.29 -23.63 -8.02
N ILE A 521 5.02 -23.97 -8.30
CA ILE A 521 4.37 -23.65 -9.56
C ILE A 521 3.62 -22.34 -9.35
N LEU A 522 4.00 -21.32 -10.12
CA LEU A 522 3.41 -20.00 -10.08
C LEU A 522 2.50 -19.77 -11.29
N GLU A 523 1.40 -19.05 -11.08
CA GLU A 523 0.45 -18.65 -12.13
C GLU A 523 0.00 -17.20 -11.94
N ILE A 524 -0.56 -16.58 -12.98
CA ILE A 524 -1.31 -15.33 -12.84
C ILE A 524 -2.61 -15.65 -12.07
N PRO A 525 -2.92 -14.95 -10.97
CA PRO A 525 -3.98 -15.35 -10.04
C PRO A 525 -5.38 -15.35 -10.67
N ASN A 526 -5.72 -14.33 -11.45
CA ASN A 526 -7.09 -14.10 -11.89
C ASN A 526 -7.17 -13.24 -13.16
N ALA A 527 -8.40 -13.09 -13.70
CA ALA A 527 -8.62 -12.31 -14.92
C ALA A 527 -8.32 -10.81 -14.74
N GLU A 528 -8.56 -10.23 -13.56
CA GLU A 528 -8.21 -8.83 -13.28
C GLU A 528 -6.72 -8.58 -13.51
N VAL A 529 -5.85 -9.34 -12.85
CA VAL A 529 -4.40 -9.19 -12.95
C VAL A 529 -3.91 -9.49 -14.37
N LYS A 530 -4.46 -10.54 -15.00
CA LYS A 530 -4.09 -10.93 -16.36
C LYS A 530 -4.37 -9.82 -17.36
N GLU A 531 -5.59 -9.31 -17.38
CA GLU A 531 -5.99 -8.23 -18.29
C GLU A 531 -5.14 -6.98 -18.06
N SER A 532 -4.99 -6.62 -16.79
CA SER A 532 -4.21 -5.47 -16.36
C SER A 532 -2.74 -5.54 -16.77
N LEU A 533 -2.05 -6.66 -16.51
CA LEU A 533 -0.65 -6.87 -16.89
C LEU A 533 -0.46 -6.76 -18.40
N ILE A 534 -1.32 -7.42 -19.18
CA ILE A 534 -1.18 -7.42 -20.64
C ILE A 534 -1.46 -6.03 -21.23
N CYS A 535 -2.46 -5.31 -20.71
CA CYS A 535 -2.70 -3.92 -21.12
C CYS A 535 -1.50 -3.02 -20.82
N GLU A 536 -0.80 -3.22 -19.70
CA GLU A 536 0.39 -2.46 -19.36
C GLU A 536 1.59 -2.81 -20.23
N LEU A 537 1.84 -4.10 -20.46
CA LEU A 537 2.90 -4.54 -21.37
C LEU A 537 2.70 -3.95 -22.77
N TRP A 538 1.48 -4.04 -23.30
CA TRP A 538 1.15 -3.49 -24.61
C TRP A 538 1.29 -1.96 -24.64
N ALA A 539 0.79 -1.25 -23.63
CA ALA A 539 0.90 0.20 -23.57
C ALA A 539 2.36 0.67 -23.57
N ASN A 540 3.26 -0.05 -22.88
CA ASN A 540 4.68 0.28 -22.87
C ASN A 540 5.36 0.00 -24.23
N LEU A 541 4.97 -1.06 -24.94
CA LEU A 541 5.51 -1.36 -26.27
C LEU A 541 5.17 -0.32 -27.32
N ASP A 542 3.89 0.07 -27.37
CA ASP A 542 3.40 1.03 -28.36
C ASP A 542 3.65 2.49 -27.92
N ASN A 543 4.22 2.69 -26.71
CA ASN A 543 4.32 3.98 -26.03
C ASN A 543 2.96 4.74 -26.02
N THR A 544 1.88 3.99 -25.76
CA THR A 544 0.50 4.50 -25.70
C THR A 544 -0.04 4.50 -24.28
N SER A 545 -1.25 5.04 -24.08
CA SER A 545 -1.94 4.89 -22.79
C SER A 545 -2.49 3.48 -22.63
N VAL A 546 -2.58 3.02 -21.37
CA VAL A 546 -3.22 1.74 -21.00
C VAL A 546 -4.66 1.66 -21.50
N GLU A 547 -5.38 2.78 -21.56
CA GLU A 547 -6.74 2.83 -22.09
C GLU A 547 -6.79 2.57 -23.60
N THR A 548 -5.86 3.13 -24.36
CA THR A 548 -5.75 2.87 -25.80
C THR A 548 -5.39 1.42 -26.06
N ALA A 549 -4.44 0.87 -25.30
CA ALA A 549 -4.08 -0.55 -25.37
C ALA A 549 -5.31 -1.42 -25.07
N TRP A 550 -6.03 -1.17 -23.97
CA TRP A 550 -7.25 -1.90 -23.62
C TRP A 550 -8.30 -1.87 -24.75
N LYS A 551 -8.59 -0.70 -25.33
CA LYS A 551 -9.54 -0.56 -26.45
C LYS A 551 -9.13 -1.41 -27.65
N ARG A 552 -7.85 -1.38 -28.04
CA ARG A 552 -7.31 -2.18 -29.15
C ARG A 552 -7.47 -3.66 -28.89
N ILE A 553 -7.04 -4.11 -27.72
CA ILE A 553 -7.09 -5.52 -27.35
C ILE A 553 -8.54 -6.01 -27.28
N HIS A 554 -9.47 -5.23 -26.74
CA HIS A 554 -10.88 -5.59 -26.66
C HIS A 554 -11.52 -5.76 -28.06
N ILE A 555 -11.17 -4.89 -29.01
CA ILE A 555 -11.64 -5.01 -30.41
C ILE A 555 -11.10 -6.30 -31.03
N LEU A 556 -9.81 -6.58 -30.87
CA LEU A 556 -9.18 -7.80 -31.39
C LEU A 556 -9.79 -9.06 -30.75
N ALA A 557 -10.05 -9.03 -29.44
CA ALA A 557 -10.72 -10.09 -28.71
C ALA A 557 -12.12 -10.38 -29.26
N LYS A 558 -12.90 -9.33 -29.54
CA LYS A 558 -14.23 -9.44 -30.11
C LYS A 558 -14.20 -10.07 -31.50
N LEU A 559 -13.31 -9.62 -32.38
CA LEU A 559 -13.17 -10.15 -33.74
C LEU A 559 -12.84 -11.64 -33.73
N LEU A 560 -11.94 -12.06 -32.85
CA LEU A 560 -11.57 -13.48 -32.72
C LEU A 560 -12.70 -14.33 -32.14
N LYS A 561 -13.48 -13.81 -31.18
CA LYS A 561 -14.68 -14.49 -30.64
C LYS A 561 -15.80 -14.65 -31.66
N GLU A 562 -15.92 -13.71 -32.60
CA GLU A 562 -16.89 -13.76 -33.71
C GLU A 562 -16.37 -14.54 -34.93
N ASP A 563 -15.23 -15.26 -34.81
CA ASP A 563 -14.57 -16.02 -35.87
C ASP A 563 -14.15 -15.17 -37.10
N LYS A 564 -14.04 -13.85 -36.93
CA LYS A 564 -13.64 -12.88 -37.97
C LYS A 564 -12.12 -12.73 -38.06
N PHE A 565 -11.45 -13.84 -38.37
CA PHE A 565 -9.98 -13.91 -38.32
C PHE A 565 -9.26 -12.96 -39.29
N ILE A 566 -9.78 -12.74 -40.50
CA ILE A 566 -9.16 -11.81 -41.46
C ILE A 566 -9.24 -10.36 -40.97
N GLU A 567 -10.41 -9.93 -40.48
CA GLU A 567 -10.58 -8.60 -39.86
C GLU A 567 -9.67 -8.43 -38.64
N PHE A 568 -9.53 -9.49 -37.83
CA PHE A 568 -8.58 -9.53 -36.72
C PHE A 568 -7.15 -9.28 -37.19
N MET A 569 -6.68 -9.99 -38.22
CA MET A 569 -5.32 -9.83 -38.75
C MET A 569 -5.10 -8.42 -39.32
N LEU A 570 -6.09 -7.87 -40.04
CA LEU A 570 -6.02 -6.51 -40.58
C LEU A 570 -5.90 -5.47 -39.46
N LYS A 571 -6.76 -5.58 -38.45
CA LYS A 571 -6.74 -4.68 -37.30
C LYS A 571 -5.43 -4.79 -36.52
N PHE A 572 -4.95 -6.01 -36.30
CA PHE A 572 -3.68 -6.27 -35.63
C PHE A 572 -2.50 -5.66 -36.40
N ASN A 573 -2.47 -5.82 -37.73
CA ASN A 573 -1.42 -5.23 -38.56
C ASN A 573 -1.40 -3.68 -38.50
N ASN A 574 -2.58 -3.06 -38.41
CA ASN A 574 -2.70 -1.61 -38.24
C ASN A 574 -2.19 -1.15 -36.87
N ASP A 575 -2.46 -1.93 -35.82
CA ASP A 575 -1.97 -1.61 -34.48
C ASP A 575 -0.43 -1.76 -34.40
N LEU A 576 0.14 -2.81 -35.01
CA LEU A 576 1.60 -2.98 -35.17
C LEU A 576 2.25 -1.79 -35.93
N ALA A 577 1.58 -1.27 -36.95
CA ALA A 577 2.07 -0.12 -37.72
C ALA A 577 2.22 1.16 -36.88
N SER A 578 1.61 1.23 -35.70
CA SER A 578 1.71 2.39 -34.80
C SER A 578 2.91 2.36 -33.84
N ILE A 579 3.67 1.26 -33.83
CA ILE A 579 4.84 1.09 -32.94
C ILE A 579 6.02 1.95 -33.43
N PRO A 580 6.64 2.80 -32.58
CA PRO A 580 7.77 3.64 -32.99
C PRO A 580 8.96 2.86 -33.56
N TYR A 581 9.72 3.49 -34.47
CA TYR A 581 10.88 2.86 -35.13
C TYR A 581 11.95 2.37 -34.16
N ASN A 582 12.17 3.10 -33.06
CA ASN A 582 13.20 2.78 -32.05
C ASN A 582 12.84 1.53 -31.23
N GLU A 583 11.56 1.33 -30.94
CA GLU A 583 11.04 0.16 -30.19
C GLU A 583 10.94 -1.09 -31.09
N SER A 584 10.76 -0.90 -32.40
CA SER A 584 10.68 -1.97 -33.39
C SER A 584 12.02 -2.26 -34.09
N GLN A 585 13.17 -1.77 -33.59
CA GLN A 585 14.48 -2.03 -34.21
C GLN A 585 14.83 -3.53 -34.28
N HIS A 586 14.29 -4.33 -33.36
CA HIS A 586 14.44 -5.79 -33.35
C HIS A 586 13.48 -6.51 -34.32
N ALA A 587 12.43 -5.84 -34.81
CA ALA A 587 11.42 -6.42 -35.70
C ALA A 587 11.98 -6.82 -37.09
N GLY A 588 13.07 -6.16 -37.53
CA GLY A 588 13.75 -6.48 -38.79
C GLY A 588 14.65 -7.73 -38.71
N ASN A 589 14.93 -8.24 -37.51
CA ASN A 589 15.93 -9.29 -37.31
C ASN A 589 15.32 -10.67 -36.98
N TYR A 590 14.03 -10.78 -36.67
CA TYR A 590 13.46 -12.03 -36.13
C TYR A 590 11.96 -12.21 -36.39
N GLU A 591 11.54 -13.39 -36.87
CA GLU A 591 10.12 -13.80 -36.97
C GLU A 591 9.43 -13.79 -35.59
N GLY A 592 10.19 -14.12 -34.53
CA GLY A 592 9.66 -14.17 -33.18
C GLY A 592 9.22 -12.83 -32.59
N TYR A 593 9.52 -11.69 -33.24
CA TYR A 593 8.92 -10.40 -32.87
C TYR A 593 7.40 -10.46 -33.06
N TYR A 594 6.92 -10.79 -34.26
CA TYR A 594 5.49 -10.86 -34.56
C TYR A 594 4.79 -11.97 -33.79
N HIS A 595 5.44 -13.13 -33.71
CA HIS A 595 4.96 -14.25 -32.92
C HIS A 595 4.72 -13.88 -31.46
N SER A 596 5.63 -13.13 -30.83
CA SER A 596 5.48 -12.69 -29.43
C SER A 596 4.31 -11.71 -29.24
N HIS A 597 4.03 -10.84 -30.23
CA HIS A 597 2.89 -9.92 -30.18
C HIS A 597 1.55 -10.66 -30.35
N VAL A 598 1.46 -11.58 -31.30
CA VAL A 598 0.27 -12.43 -31.46
C VAL A 598 0.08 -13.30 -30.22
N HIS A 599 1.15 -13.85 -29.66
CA HIS A 599 1.11 -14.63 -28.42
C HIS A 599 0.53 -13.80 -27.26
N MET A 600 1.04 -12.59 -27.00
CA MET A 600 0.50 -11.70 -25.98
C MET A 600 -0.99 -11.39 -26.18
N LEU A 601 -1.38 -11.14 -27.43
CA LEU A 601 -2.75 -10.84 -27.78
C LEU A 601 -3.67 -12.03 -27.48
N VAL A 602 -3.33 -13.23 -27.95
CA VAL A 602 -4.17 -14.41 -27.74
C VAL A 602 -4.20 -14.81 -26.26
N CYS A 603 -3.09 -14.63 -25.54
CA CYS A 603 -3.03 -14.70 -24.08
C CYS A 603 -4.11 -13.84 -23.42
N TYR A 604 -4.28 -12.59 -23.85
CA TYR A 604 -5.31 -11.69 -23.30
C TYR A 604 -6.72 -12.17 -23.60
N ILE A 605 -6.98 -12.57 -24.85
CA ILE A 605 -8.33 -12.93 -25.31
C ILE A 605 -8.85 -14.14 -24.53
N GLY A 606 -7.94 -14.96 -23.99
CA GLY A 606 -8.27 -16.11 -23.16
C GLY A 606 -8.82 -17.29 -23.96
N GLN A 607 -8.60 -17.28 -25.28
CA GLN A 607 -8.83 -18.44 -26.13
C GLN A 607 -7.80 -19.53 -25.83
N GLN A 608 -8.17 -20.78 -26.06
CA GLN A 608 -7.19 -21.86 -25.99
C GLN A 608 -6.23 -21.73 -27.16
N PHE A 609 -4.94 -21.70 -26.86
CA PHE A 609 -3.91 -21.56 -27.89
C PHE A 609 -2.62 -22.19 -27.38
N ARG A 610 -1.75 -22.58 -28.31
CA ARG A 610 -0.34 -22.83 -28.01
C ARG A 610 0.53 -22.19 -29.07
N SER A 611 1.72 -21.82 -28.63
CA SER A 611 2.79 -21.37 -29.50
C SER A 611 3.92 -22.37 -29.44
N GLU A 612 4.62 -22.56 -30.57
CA GLU A 612 5.79 -23.45 -30.64
C GLU A 612 5.46 -24.89 -30.19
N ASP A 613 4.26 -25.37 -30.51
CA ASP A 613 3.78 -26.69 -30.07
C ASP A 613 4.51 -27.80 -30.84
N ALA A 614 5.39 -28.50 -30.13
CA ALA A 614 6.22 -29.55 -30.70
C ALA A 614 5.43 -30.86 -30.84
N THR A 615 5.29 -31.33 -32.07
CA THR A 615 4.73 -32.65 -32.40
C THR A 615 5.83 -33.56 -32.93
N SER A 616 5.57 -34.86 -33.01
CA SER A 616 6.53 -35.83 -33.59
C SER A 616 6.85 -35.56 -35.06
N GLN A 617 6.05 -34.76 -35.76
CA GLN A 617 6.20 -34.43 -37.19
C GLN A 617 6.71 -33.00 -37.44
N GLY A 618 6.88 -32.19 -36.39
CA GLY A 618 7.34 -30.80 -36.50
C GLY A 618 6.78 -29.90 -35.41
N GLN A 619 7.25 -28.66 -35.39
CA GLN A 619 6.80 -27.63 -34.46
C GLN A 619 5.94 -26.62 -35.20
N THR A 620 4.71 -26.37 -34.72
CA THR A 620 3.88 -25.30 -35.30
C THR A 620 4.22 -23.97 -34.65
N ASP A 621 4.20 -22.89 -35.42
CA ASP A 621 4.40 -21.57 -34.84
C ASP A 621 3.28 -21.24 -33.85
N MET A 622 2.01 -21.38 -34.25
CA MET A 622 0.88 -21.13 -33.35
C MET A 622 -0.41 -21.82 -33.81
N TRP A 623 -1.22 -22.29 -32.87
CA TRP A 623 -2.63 -22.56 -33.13
C TRP A 623 -3.53 -21.83 -32.13
N ILE A 624 -4.68 -21.38 -32.60
CA ILE A 624 -5.69 -20.68 -31.81
C ILE A 624 -7.04 -21.37 -31.99
N MET A 625 -7.69 -21.72 -30.89
CA MET A 625 -9.01 -22.33 -30.88
C MET A 625 -10.05 -21.37 -30.32
N THR A 626 -11.09 -21.12 -31.11
CA THR A 626 -12.29 -20.37 -30.72
C THR A 626 -13.43 -21.34 -30.40
N GLU A 627 -14.64 -20.82 -30.16
CA GLU A 627 -15.82 -21.66 -29.93
C GLU A 627 -16.16 -22.53 -31.14
N ASN A 628 -16.01 -22.02 -32.36
CA ASN A 628 -16.41 -22.73 -33.58
C ASN A 628 -15.26 -23.17 -34.48
N ALA A 629 -14.04 -22.65 -34.29
CA ALA A 629 -12.94 -22.86 -35.22
C ALA A 629 -11.58 -23.13 -34.55
N ILE A 630 -10.66 -23.71 -35.32
CA ILE A 630 -9.23 -23.83 -34.99
C ILE A 630 -8.40 -23.26 -36.14
N TYR A 631 -7.56 -22.28 -35.84
CA TYR A 631 -6.66 -21.61 -36.77
C TYR A 631 -5.23 -22.08 -36.52
N TYR A 632 -4.60 -22.72 -37.49
CA TYR A 632 -3.19 -23.13 -37.47
C TYR A 632 -2.38 -22.11 -38.28
N ILE A 633 -1.44 -21.43 -37.63
CA ILE A 633 -0.76 -20.25 -38.17
C ILE A 633 0.72 -20.56 -38.31
N GLU A 634 1.25 -20.31 -39.51
CA GLU A 634 2.69 -20.32 -39.81
C GLU A 634 3.12 -18.92 -40.28
N PHE A 635 4.18 -18.40 -39.67
CA PHE A 635 4.76 -17.12 -40.03
C PHE A 635 5.91 -17.31 -41.03
N LYS A 636 6.06 -16.37 -41.96
CA LYS A 636 7.18 -16.31 -42.88
C LYS A 636 7.75 -14.91 -42.95
N ARG A 637 9.07 -14.83 -42.85
CA ARG A 637 9.82 -13.60 -43.09
C ARG A 637 9.92 -13.30 -44.57
N TYR A 638 9.66 -12.04 -44.92
CA TYR A 638 9.95 -11.47 -46.22
C TYR A 638 10.92 -10.29 -46.07
N ASP A 639 12.11 -10.42 -46.66
CA ASP A 639 13.08 -9.35 -46.77
C ASP A 639 12.91 -8.67 -48.14
N PRO A 640 12.23 -7.50 -48.22
CA PRO A 640 11.95 -6.87 -49.50
C PRO A 640 13.23 -6.39 -50.17
N PRO A 641 13.49 -6.72 -51.45
CA PRO A 641 14.38 -5.92 -52.29
C PRO A 641 13.76 -4.53 -52.55
N LYS A 642 14.49 -3.62 -53.21
CA LYS A 642 14.05 -2.21 -53.49
C LYS A 642 12.64 -2.07 -54.11
N THR A 643 12.07 -3.14 -54.67
CA THR A 643 10.68 -3.22 -55.15
C THR A 643 9.98 -4.47 -54.60
N THR A 644 8.78 -4.30 -54.03
CA THR A 644 7.95 -5.38 -53.49
C THR A 644 7.36 -6.24 -54.61
N SER A 645 7.53 -7.58 -54.55
CA SER A 645 6.91 -8.52 -55.49
C SER A 645 5.75 -9.27 -54.84
N ASN A 646 4.52 -9.01 -55.29
CA ASN A 646 3.33 -9.75 -54.84
C ASN A 646 3.44 -11.26 -55.11
N GLN A 647 4.16 -11.66 -56.16
CA GLN A 647 4.39 -13.07 -56.45
C GLN A 647 5.27 -13.75 -55.38
N ALA A 648 6.30 -13.06 -54.89
CA ALA A 648 7.17 -13.60 -53.83
C ALA A 648 6.38 -13.83 -52.53
N ILE A 649 5.53 -12.86 -52.15
CA ILE A 649 4.67 -12.97 -50.97
C ILE A 649 3.70 -14.15 -51.11
N MET A 650 3.08 -14.33 -52.28
CA MET A 650 2.18 -15.45 -52.56
C MET A 650 2.87 -16.82 -52.47
N THR A 651 4.13 -16.92 -52.89
CA THR A 651 4.92 -18.15 -52.74
C THR A 651 5.13 -18.47 -51.27
N LEU A 652 5.55 -17.49 -50.46
CA LEU A 652 5.73 -17.66 -49.01
C LEU A 652 4.44 -18.04 -48.29
N ILE A 653 3.29 -17.45 -48.66
CA ILE A 653 1.98 -17.84 -48.12
C ILE A 653 1.71 -19.33 -48.38
N ARG A 654 1.94 -19.80 -49.60
CA ARG A 654 1.71 -21.21 -49.97
C ARG A 654 2.66 -22.15 -49.24
N GLU A 655 3.93 -21.75 -49.09
CA GLU A 655 4.91 -22.52 -48.31
C GLU A 655 4.47 -22.67 -46.86
N ALA A 656 4.04 -21.58 -46.21
CA ALA A 656 3.52 -21.59 -44.84
C ALA A 656 2.31 -22.54 -44.69
N ILE A 657 1.33 -22.43 -45.57
CA ILE A 657 0.14 -23.28 -45.53
C ILE A 657 0.47 -24.74 -45.80
N ASN A 658 1.38 -25.02 -46.74
CA ASN A 658 1.83 -26.38 -46.99
C ASN A 658 2.57 -26.97 -45.78
N GLN A 659 3.32 -26.17 -45.03
CA GLN A 659 3.97 -26.62 -43.80
C GLN A 659 2.96 -27.08 -42.75
N VAL A 660 1.84 -26.35 -42.59
CA VAL A 660 0.72 -26.78 -41.72
C VAL A 660 0.23 -28.19 -42.09
N PHE A 661 0.11 -28.47 -43.39
CA PHE A 661 -0.35 -29.76 -43.89
C PHE A 661 0.70 -30.87 -43.76
N ASN A 662 1.93 -30.60 -44.15
CA ASN A 662 3.03 -31.57 -44.21
C ASN A 662 3.48 -32.02 -42.82
N ASN A 663 3.45 -31.12 -41.84
CA ASN A 663 3.82 -31.42 -40.45
C ASN A 663 2.63 -31.85 -39.60
N GLU A 664 1.46 -32.03 -40.22
CA GLU A 664 0.22 -32.52 -39.58
C GLU A 664 -0.13 -31.80 -38.27
N HIS A 665 0.01 -30.46 -38.21
CA HIS A 665 -0.20 -29.68 -36.97
C HIS A 665 -1.59 -29.86 -36.34
N TYR A 666 -2.55 -30.39 -37.11
CA TYR A 666 -3.92 -30.68 -36.72
C TYR A 666 -4.17 -32.10 -36.17
N ALA A 667 -3.15 -32.97 -36.17
CA ALA A 667 -3.29 -34.37 -35.77
C ALA A 667 -3.62 -34.56 -34.28
N ASN A 668 -3.13 -33.68 -33.41
CA ASN A 668 -3.38 -33.73 -31.96
C ASN A 668 -4.78 -33.23 -31.55
N HIS A 669 -5.56 -32.66 -32.48
CA HIS A 669 -6.87 -32.06 -32.20
C HIS A 669 -8.04 -32.89 -32.76
N THR A 670 -7.87 -34.20 -32.91
CA THR A 670 -8.90 -35.13 -33.45
C THR A 670 -10.13 -35.28 -32.56
N GLU A 671 -10.05 -34.87 -31.29
CA GLU A 671 -11.19 -34.82 -30.37
C GLU A 671 -12.14 -33.65 -30.64
N PHE A 672 -11.74 -32.66 -31.45
CA PHE A 672 -12.52 -31.47 -31.77
C PHE A 672 -13.14 -31.49 -33.20
N ASN A 673 -13.71 -32.63 -33.61
CA ASN A 673 -14.21 -32.81 -34.98
C ASN A 673 -15.37 -31.88 -35.37
N ALA A 674 -16.10 -31.31 -34.40
CA ALA A 674 -17.20 -30.38 -34.67
C ALA A 674 -16.74 -28.95 -35.07
N LYS A 675 -15.45 -28.63 -34.91
CA LYS A 675 -14.90 -27.29 -35.18
C LYS A 675 -14.36 -27.19 -36.60
N THR A 676 -14.58 -26.04 -37.23
CA THR A 676 -14.02 -25.73 -38.56
C THR A 676 -12.51 -25.50 -38.46
N ARG A 677 -11.70 -26.03 -39.39
CA ARG A 677 -10.24 -25.91 -39.34
C ARG A 677 -9.72 -25.01 -40.45
N TYR A 678 -8.76 -24.15 -40.12
CA TYR A 678 -8.14 -23.22 -41.05
C TYR A 678 -6.62 -23.32 -40.97
N ALA A 679 -5.96 -23.49 -42.12
CA ALA A 679 -4.53 -23.29 -42.27
C ALA A 679 -4.26 -21.85 -42.70
N ILE A 680 -3.39 -21.16 -41.98
CA ILE A 680 -3.07 -19.74 -42.13
C ILE A 680 -1.59 -19.58 -42.44
N GLY A 681 -1.29 -18.91 -43.54
CA GLY A 681 0.06 -18.45 -43.87
C GLY A 681 0.18 -16.95 -43.69
N CYS A 682 1.02 -16.48 -42.78
CA CYS A 682 1.20 -15.05 -42.50
C CYS A 682 2.61 -14.59 -42.91
N VAL A 683 2.70 -13.64 -43.83
CA VAL A 683 3.99 -13.13 -44.32
C VAL A 683 4.28 -11.76 -43.71
N CYS A 684 5.41 -11.64 -43.03
CA CYS A 684 5.85 -10.47 -42.30
C CYS A 684 7.06 -9.83 -43.00
N SER A 685 6.94 -8.54 -43.36
CA SER A 685 7.99 -7.79 -44.04
C SER A 685 8.93 -7.12 -43.04
N THR A 686 10.23 -7.39 -43.14
CA THR A 686 11.26 -6.76 -42.28
C THR A 686 11.49 -5.29 -42.61
N GLY A 687 11.32 -4.90 -43.87
CA GLY A 687 11.48 -3.52 -44.33
C GLY A 687 10.35 -2.60 -43.89
N THR A 688 9.10 -3.06 -43.97
CA THR A 688 7.93 -2.26 -43.56
C THR A 688 7.52 -2.49 -42.11
N ARG A 689 8.02 -3.56 -41.48
CA ARG A 689 7.66 -4.00 -40.12
C ARG A 689 6.17 -4.29 -39.95
N LYS A 690 5.55 -4.78 -41.03
CA LYS A 690 4.11 -5.11 -41.13
C LYS A 690 3.93 -6.48 -41.75
N ILE A 691 2.79 -7.08 -41.48
CA ILE A 691 2.23 -8.17 -42.26
C ILE A 691 1.96 -7.62 -43.67
N CYS A 692 2.47 -8.28 -44.70
CA CYS A 692 2.30 -7.88 -46.11
C CYS A 692 1.46 -8.88 -46.91
N GLY A 693 1.10 -10.02 -46.32
CA GLY A 693 0.17 -10.96 -46.92
C GLY A 693 -0.33 -12.00 -45.93
N VAL A 694 -1.61 -12.37 -46.06
CA VAL A 694 -2.24 -13.46 -45.31
C VAL A 694 -2.94 -14.40 -46.28
N GLY A 695 -2.69 -15.70 -46.17
CA GLY A 695 -3.48 -16.73 -46.83
C GLY A 695 -4.28 -17.53 -45.81
N ILE A 696 -5.50 -17.91 -46.19
CA ILE A 696 -6.39 -18.78 -45.40
C ILE A 696 -6.92 -19.91 -46.27
N GLN A 697 -6.80 -21.13 -45.75
CA GLN A 697 -7.35 -22.32 -46.39
C GLN A 697 -8.12 -23.14 -45.36
N GLU A 698 -9.44 -23.20 -45.54
CA GLU A 698 -10.30 -24.08 -44.75
C GLU A 698 -10.07 -25.54 -45.15
N PHE A 699 -10.11 -26.45 -44.19
CA PHE A 699 -10.01 -27.89 -44.44
C PHE A 699 -10.78 -28.72 -43.42
N THR A 700 -11.07 -29.97 -43.77
CA THR A 700 -11.54 -31.00 -42.83
C THR A 700 -10.52 -32.11 -42.71
N PHE A 701 -10.48 -32.77 -41.56
CA PHE A 701 -9.62 -33.91 -41.28
C PHE A 701 -10.44 -35.03 -40.65
N GLU A 702 -10.71 -36.08 -41.43
CA GLU A 702 -11.50 -37.24 -40.99
C GLU A 702 -10.81 -38.52 -41.45
N SER A 703 -10.69 -39.51 -40.56
CA SER A 703 -10.15 -40.84 -40.86
C SER A 703 -8.76 -40.82 -41.54
N GLY A 704 -7.89 -39.87 -41.15
CA GLY A 704 -6.55 -39.73 -41.73
C GLY A 704 -6.50 -39.05 -43.10
N MET A 705 -7.62 -38.58 -43.64
CA MET A 705 -7.68 -37.84 -44.90
C MET A 705 -7.94 -36.34 -44.67
N VAL A 706 -7.20 -35.50 -45.39
CA VAL A 706 -7.32 -34.03 -45.36
C VAL A 706 -8.04 -33.56 -46.62
N ASN A 707 -9.22 -32.96 -46.46
CA ASN A 707 -9.96 -32.34 -47.56
C ASN A 707 -9.79 -30.82 -47.49
N LYS A 708 -9.07 -30.24 -48.46
CA LYS A 708 -8.74 -28.80 -48.50
C LYS A 708 -9.75 -28.05 -49.38
N LYS A 709 -10.32 -26.96 -48.88
CA LYS A 709 -11.10 -26.00 -49.70
C LYS A 709 -10.16 -25.05 -50.47
N GLY A 710 -10.74 -24.12 -51.23
CA GLY A 710 -10.00 -23.11 -51.98
C GLY A 710 -9.14 -22.21 -51.06
N LEU A 711 -7.94 -21.87 -51.53
CA LEU A 711 -7.03 -20.94 -50.85
C LEU A 711 -7.42 -19.49 -51.19
N ASN A 712 -7.76 -18.71 -50.16
CA ASN A 712 -7.98 -17.27 -50.29
C ASN A 712 -6.75 -16.49 -49.81
N ASN A 713 -6.29 -15.51 -50.59
CA ASN A 713 -5.10 -14.71 -50.27
C ASN A 713 -5.43 -13.22 -50.23
N PHE A 714 -4.89 -12.52 -49.24
CA PHE A 714 -5.12 -11.11 -48.98
C PHE A 714 -3.77 -10.37 -48.93
N LEU A 715 -3.43 -9.64 -50.00
CA LEU A 715 -2.15 -8.92 -50.14
C LEU A 715 -2.30 -7.40 -50.02
N ASN A 716 -3.27 -6.82 -50.74
CA ASN A 716 -3.39 -5.36 -50.89
C ASN A 716 -4.06 -4.65 -49.70
N GLU A 717 -4.80 -5.40 -48.88
CA GLU A 717 -5.46 -4.86 -47.69
C GLU A 717 -4.46 -4.53 -46.57
N PHE A 718 -3.25 -5.09 -46.66
CA PHE A 718 -2.19 -4.97 -45.64
C PHE A 718 -1.04 -4.03 -46.06
N SER A 719 -1.04 -3.53 -47.30
CA SER A 719 0.04 -2.73 -47.89
C SER A 719 -0.24 -1.22 -47.96
N SER A 720 -1.40 -0.74 -47.53
CA SER A 720 -1.75 0.68 -47.56
C SER A 720 -1.14 1.48 -46.40
N HIS A 721 0.13 1.87 -46.56
CA HIS A 721 0.68 3.17 -46.16
C HIS A 721 2.00 3.38 -46.93
N GLN A 722 1.88 3.62 -48.24
CA GLN A 722 2.84 4.48 -48.92
C GLN A 722 2.25 5.88 -48.95
N GLN A 723 2.56 6.66 -47.92
CA GLN A 723 2.73 8.11 -48.00
C GLN A 723 3.52 8.60 -46.79
#